data_AF-A0A938S451-F1
#
_entry.id   AF-A0A938S451-F1
#
_cell.length_a   1.000
_cell.length_b   1.000
_cell.length_c   1.000
_cell.angle_alpha   90.00
_cell.angle_beta   90.00
_cell.angle_gamma   90.00
#
_symmetry.space_group_name_H-M   'P 1'
#
loop_
_entity.id
_entity.type
_entity.pdbx_description
1 polymer ?
#
loop_
_entity_poly.entity_id
_entity_poly.type
_entity_poly.pdbx_seq_one_letter_code
_entity_poly.pdbx_strand_id
1 'polypeptide(L)'
;MKRSTGMAVVGVVAVLTVLAAEGSQGVGAAPARQVTYTGRVLDAAGQPLEGVKVRLYQETYGGAPHLYETTLAAEAAVRADGSFSFAVPAESESHRSGYVVAAKAGLAIGFDSWDMRQDKQRDLTLGEARPLAGVVVDETGRPVPDASVSVYILQIGDVMRQQGLGMHLAPQLLTTRTDPAGRFAFPNLPEEATAELLVKKPGRATLCTYAPRAYAGQSLSYRVGQTDVRLTQPAETRIEGNVVQKPTGQPVAGLTLLVTYAGNRLLDGHDPVRVNTDGTFTIPALPGGDYSLQLATPRDEMAQWVAAPVPVAVPSGQAVTGVRIEVSPGGILEVVVTEAATNQPVEKASVSARAAHGGQWTHGATDAEGIARLRLAPGTYQVHGPTKQGYSYTQQPQTVTIEEGATKRITAALTEAPRIRGIVRDPDGAPVAGARVRLMPAGYQDTFADADGRFEIVWDRGGWPADRTTFCLLARHEQRNLVAAVEIGEGASTLDVKLEPGVVLAGRVVDPDGKGLAGARIMPMLNMSNWGSSLTGGQVPTDGSGNFEVRAAPAGRKYSIYASADGYGSTRSEQVQADDAVKDRLDVGVFTLPLANLAVSGQVVDLEDRPVANASLTVSGYGDGQPDRLHAQTDAEVKIEQTSRASFSHLGFDRDRTLTTDAEGRFRFEHVSTTMRTDHNNDVYIPRTWKLSHGAASETVAFDDGQTLKEVDLILKPDAANAPPLAGRPLPGFEGIKIDLTPEQRKGKRVLVCFFDWEQRPSRNQVLQLAKQAEALKERNVLIAVVHVSKADDATVRKWAADSKIPFPVGMIQGDKDEVLATWSVKSLPWLILTDAGHVVTAEGFAPDDLNRKLDEAGNTDR
;
A
#
# COMPACT_ATOMS: atom_id res chain seq x y z
N MET A 1 -59.53 40.30 -22.41
CA MET A 1 -59.65 41.71 -21.97
C MET A 1 -59.60 41.77 -20.44
N LYS A 2 -58.66 42.56 -19.91
CA LYS A 2 -58.62 43.35 -18.63
C LYS A 2 -59.57 42.94 -17.48
N ARG A 3 -59.21 42.94 -16.19
CA ARG A 3 -58.07 43.53 -15.42
C ARG A 3 -58.14 42.99 -13.97
N SER A 4 -56.95 42.87 -13.34
CA SER A 4 -56.50 43.18 -11.95
C SER A 4 -57.54 43.29 -10.81
N THR A 5 -57.28 43.02 -9.51
CA THR A 5 -56.07 43.00 -8.65
C THR A 5 -56.55 42.49 -7.27
N GLY A 6 -55.70 41.90 -6.44
CA GLY A 6 -56.01 41.72 -5.01
C GLY A 6 -55.05 40.80 -4.27
N MET A 7 -54.04 41.38 -3.63
CA MET A 7 -53.03 40.76 -2.78
C MET A 7 -53.61 40.58 -1.36
N ALA A 8 -53.45 39.41 -0.74
CA ALA A 8 -53.59 39.24 0.71
C ALA A 8 -52.70 38.10 1.22
N VAL A 9 -51.91 38.45 2.24
CA VAL A 9 -50.94 37.64 2.97
C VAL A 9 -51.64 36.57 3.81
N VAL A 10 -51.15 35.34 3.78
CA VAL A 10 -51.43 34.32 4.82
C VAL A 10 -50.10 33.65 5.16
N GLY A 11 -49.63 33.89 6.38
CA GLY A 11 -48.51 33.15 6.97
C GLY A 11 -48.92 31.70 7.21
N VAL A 12 -48.08 30.77 6.80
CA VAL A 12 -48.23 29.35 7.11
C VAL A 12 -47.20 28.99 8.17
N VAL A 13 -47.69 28.86 9.40
CA VAL A 13 -47.03 28.13 10.48
C VAL A 13 -47.07 26.65 10.11
N ALA A 14 -45.92 26.04 9.87
CA ALA A 14 -45.84 24.60 9.68
C ALA A 14 -45.91 23.90 11.06
N VAL A 15 -47.09 23.38 11.36
CA VAL A 15 -47.34 22.48 12.50
C VAL A 15 -46.82 21.10 12.15
N LEU A 16 -45.89 20.58 12.95
CA LEU A 16 -45.48 19.17 12.97
C LEU A 16 -46.64 18.30 13.48
N THR A 17 -47.32 17.60 12.59
CA THR A 17 -48.22 16.49 12.98
C THR A 17 -47.42 15.20 13.08
N VAL A 18 -47.14 14.78 14.31
CA VAL A 18 -46.78 13.39 14.65
C VAL A 18 -48.08 12.59 14.75
N LEU A 19 -48.30 11.67 13.81
CA LEU A 19 -49.35 10.66 13.93
C LEU A 19 -48.84 9.53 14.83
N ALA A 20 -49.30 9.50 16.07
CA ALA A 20 -49.16 8.35 16.96
C ALA A 20 -50.22 7.30 16.58
N ALA A 21 -49.76 6.10 16.21
CA ALA A 21 -50.59 4.91 16.14
C ALA A 21 -50.41 4.13 17.45
N GLU A 22 -51.50 3.95 18.21
CA GLU A 22 -51.55 3.04 19.35
C GLU A 22 -51.91 1.62 18.89
N GLY A 23 -51.18 0.62 19.40
CA GLY A 23 -51.74 -0.71 19.65
C GLY A 23 -51.20 -1.90 18.86
N SER A 24 -49.98 -2.33 19.16
CA SER A 24 -49.67 -3.77 19.30
C SER A 24 -48.40 -3.93 20.13
N GLN A 25 -48.48 -4.67 21.24
CA GLN A 25 -47.32 -4.97 22.08
C GLN A 25 -46.32 -5.85 21.32
N GLY A 26 -45.31 -5.20 20.74
CA GLY A 26 -44.01 -5.77 20.45
C GLY A 26 -42.99 -5.04 21.31
N VAL A 27 -42.00 -5.78 21.84
CA VAL A 27 -40.86 -5.21 22.58
C VAL A 27 -40.28 -4.05 21.77
N GLY A 28 -40.51 -2.83 22.23
CA GLY A 28 -40.09 -1.62 21.53
C GLY A 28 -38.57 -1.56 21.50
N ALA A 29 -37.98 -1.85 20.34
CA ALA A 29 -36.60 -1.47 20.08
C ALA A 29 -36.51 0.06 20.31
N ALA A 30 -35.56 0.48 21.15
CA ALA A 30 -35.26 1.90 21.30
C ALA A 30 -35.01 2.51 19.91
N PRO A 31 -35.47 3.73 19.61
CA PRO A 31 -35.22 4.35 18.32
C PRO A 31 -33.72 4.33 18.06
N ALA A 32 -33.32 3.72 16.93
CA ALA A 32 -31.92 3.60 16.56
C ALA A 32 -31.28 4.99 16.65
N ARG A 33 -30.19 5.08 17.42
CA ARG A 33 -29.43 6.33 17.59
C ARG A 33 -29.17 6.91 16.19
N GLN A 34 -29.46 8.19 15.98
CA GLN A 34 -29.12 8.88 14.74
C GLN A 34 -27.84 9.68 14.91
N VAL A 35 -27.10 9.83 13.81
CA VAL A 35 -25.99 10.76 13.70
C VAL A 35 -26.26 11.72 12.56
N THR A 36 -25.75 12.93 12.69
CA THR A 36 -26.07 14.06 11.85
C THR A 36 -24.82 14.63 11.21
N TYR A 37 -24.97 15.07 9.97
CA TYR A 37 -24.00 15.94 9.31
C TYR A 37 -24.62 17.32 9.21
N THR A 38 -23.98 18.35 9.73
CA THR A 38 -24.47 19.74 9.67
C THR A 38 -23.39 20.66 9.14
N GLY A 39 -23.79 21.75 8.50
CA GLY A 39 -22.83 22.71 7.96
C GLY A 39 -23.49 23.86 7.25
N ARG A 40 -22.68 24.80 6.78
CA ARG A 40 -23.06 25.86 5.86
C ARG A 40 -22.32 25.73 4.55
N VAL A 41 -22.94 26.19 3.47
CA VAL A 41 -22.27 26.37 2.18
C VAL A 41 -21.86 27.83 2.03
N LEU A 42 -20.56 28.05 1.88
CA LEU A 42 -19.94 29.38 1.88
C LEU A 42 -19.18 29.64 0.57
N ASP A 43 -19.01 30.91 0.20
CA ASP A 43 -18.05 31.34 -0.83
C ASP A 43 -16.64 31.52 -0.28
N ALA A 44 -15.67 31.87 -1.14
CA ALA A 44 -14.29 32.11 -0.74
C ALA A 44 -14.11 33.27 0.27
N ALA A 45 -15.08 34.18 0.38
CA ALA A 45 -15.09 35.26 1.35
C ALA A 45 -15.81 34.88 2.67
N GLY A 46 -16.26 33.63 2.79
CA GLY A 46 -16.98 33.11 3.96
C GLY A 46 -18.45 33.52 4.02
N GLN A 47 -19.03 34.04 2.92
CA GLN A 47 -20.44 34.42 2.87
C GLN A 47 -21.33 33.24 2.48
N PRO A 48 -22.55 33.11 3.05
CA PRO A 48 -23.50 32.06 2.69
C PRO A 48 -23.89 32.06 1.20
N LEU A 49 -23.92 30.88 0.59
CA LEU A 49 -24.36 30.70 -0.79
C LEU A 49 -25.78 30.13 -0.87
N GLU A 50 -26.71 30.91 -1.45
CA GLU A 50 -28.06 30.44 -1.78
C GLU A 50 -28.10 29.62 -3.08
N GLY A 51 -29.15 28.80 -3.22
CA GLY A 51 -29.44 28.04 -4.45
C GLY A 51 -28.48 26.88 -4.73
N VAL A 52 -27.67 26.49 -3.74
CA VAL A 52 -26.77 25.34 -3.85
C VAL A 52 -27.53 24.05 -3.56
N LYS A 53 -27.25 23.00 -4.33
CA LYS A 53 -27.70 21.63 -4.01
C LYS A 53 -26.60 20.90 -3.27
N VAL A 54 -26.93 20.34 -2.12
CA VAL A 54 -26.02 19.48 -1.35
C VAL A 54 -26.56 18.05 -1.42
N ARG A 55 -25.68 17.10 -1.77
CA ARG A 55 -26.00 15.69 -1.92
C ARG A 55 -25.18 14.86 -0.96
N LEU A 56 -25.82 13.87 -0.35
CA LEU A 56 -25.16 12.83 0.42
C LEU A 56 -25.13 11.56 -0.41
N TYR A 57 -23.92 11.12 -0.75
CA TYR A 57 -23.67 9.81 -1.32
C TYR A 57 -23.26 8.85 -0.21
N GLN A 58 -23.76 7.63 -0.26
CA GLN A 58 -23.39 6.57 0.66
C GLN A 58 -22.61 5.50 -0.09
N GLU A 59 -21.47 5.14 0.46
CA GLU A 59 -20.63 4.04 0.00
C GLU A 59 -20.77 2.87 0.97
N THR A 60 -21.10 1.72 0.39
CA THR A 60 -21.24 0.44 1.09
C THR A 60 -20.36 -0.60 0.40
N TYR A 61 -20.00 -1.66 1.11
CA TYR A 61 -19.44 -2.83 0.43
C TYR A 61 -20.47 -3.42 -0.54
N GLY A 62 -20.02 -3.80 -1.73
CA GLY A 62 -20.76 -4.61 -2.69
C GLY A 62 -20.65 -6.10 -2.38
N GLY A 63 -21.01 -6.94 -3.36
CA GLY A 63 -21.13 -8.40 -3.19
C GLY A 63 -19.83 -9.19 -2.91
N ALA A 64 -18.66 -8.55 -2.96
CA ALA A 64 -17.37 -9.15 -2.63
C ALA A 64 -16.42 -8.13 -1.96
N PRO A 65 -15.42 -8.57 -1.18
CA PRO A 65 -14.39 -7.68 -0.65
C PRO A 65 -13.74 -6.84 -1.76
N HIS A 66 -13.51 -5.56 -1.48
CA HIS A 66 -12.96 -4.55 -2.41
C HIS A 66 -13.87 -4.12 -3.57
N LEU A 67 -15.08 -4.69 -3.68
CA LEU A 67 -16.12 -4.12 -4.50
C LEU A 67 -16.93 -3.19 -3.60
N TYR A 68 -17.02 -1.92 -3.96
CA TYR A 68 -17.81 -0.93 -3.26
C TYR A 68 -18.90 -0.42 -4.19
N GLU A 69 -20.06 -0.15 -3.61
CA GLU A 69 -21.17 0.48 -4.30
C GLU A 69 -21.40 1.86 -3.68
N THR A 70 -21.46 2.88 -4.53
CA THR A 70 -21.80 4.23 -4.10
C THR A 70 -23.14 4.64 -4.72
N THR A 71 -24.07 5.08 -3.87
CA THR A 71 -25.41 5.50 -4.28
C THR A 71 -25.78 6.86 -3.70
N LEU A 72 -26.66 7.61 -4.37
CA LEU A 72 -27.21 8.85 -3.84
C LEU A 72 -28.20 8.51 -2.71
N ALA A 73 -27.86 8.86 -1.48
CA ALA A 73 -28.68 8.55 -0.31
C ALA A 73 -29.69 9.66 0.02
N ALA A 74 -29.30 10.93 -0.13
CA ALA A 74 -30.17 12.06 0.15
C ALA A 74 -29.74 13.34 -0.58
N GLU A 75 -30.68 14.27 -0.74
CA GLU A 75 -30.41 15.64 -1.15
C GLU A 75 -30.98 16.61 -0.10
N ALA A 76 -30.26 17.70 0.17
CA ALA A 76 -30.70 18.78 1.04
C ALA A 76 -30.70 20.11 0.29
N ALA A 77 -31.76 20.89 0.49
CA ALA A 77 -31.81 22.28 0.06
C ALA A 77 -31.08 23.16 1.08
N VAL A 78 -30.22 24.06 0.58
CA VAL A 78 -29.51 25.02 1.41
C VAL A 78 -30.45 26.18 1.78
N ARG A 79 -30.51 26.51 3.07
CA ARG A 79 -31.30 27.64 3.60
C ARG A 79 -30.65 28.98 3.25
N ALA A 80 -31.36 30.08 3.43
CA ALA A 80 -30.86 31.44 3.15
C ALA A 80 -29.60 31.81 3.96
N ASP A 81 -29.44 31.24 5.16
CA ASP A 81 -28.24 31.40 6.00
C ASP A 81 -27.08 30.46 5.60
N GLY A 82 -27.23 29.74 4.48
CA GLY A 82 -26.27 28.77 3.98
C GLY A 82 -26.36 27.40 4.63
N SER A 83 -27.21 27.21 5.65
CA SER A 83 -27.23 25.96 6.42
C SER A 83 -27.85 24.78 5.70
N PHE A 84 -27.31 23.58 5.96
CA PHE A 84 -27.85 22.29 5.55
C PHE A 84 -27.66 21.24 6.65
N SER A 85 -28.42 20.15 6.57
CA SER A 85 -28.27 19.01 7.49
C SER A 85 -28.72 17.70 6.85
N PHE A 86 -28.01 16.63 7.19
CA PHE A 86 -28.40 15.24 6.96
C PHE A 86 -28.49 14.51 8.30
N ALA A 87 -29.41 13.54 8.40
CA ALA A 87 -29.52 12.63 9.54
C ALA A 87 -29.57 11.20 9.01
N VAL A 88 -28.76 10.32 9.60
CA VAL A 88 -28.69 8.90 9.23
C VAL A 88 -28.66 8.03 10.50
N PRO A 89 -29.09 6.75 10.42
CA PRO A 89 -28.91 5.82 11.53
C PRO A 89 -27.42 5.65 11.88
N ALA A 90 -27.08 5.72 13.17
CA ALA A 90 -25.72 5.57 13.71
C ALA A 90 -25.24 4.12 13.73
N GLU A 91 -26.17 3.17 13.75
CA GLU A 91 -25.88 1.74 13.73
C GLU A 91 -25.88 1.24 12.29
N SER A 92 -24.75 0.68 11.85
CA SER A 92 -24.65 -0.09 10.60
C SER A 92 -23.83 -1.34 10.84
N GLU A 93 -24.36 -2.49 10.43
CA GLU A 93 -23.72 -3.81 10.55
C GLU A 93 -22.57 -4.00 9.52
N SER A 94 -22.35 -3.03 8.63
CA SER A 94 -21.32 -3.06 7.60
C SER A 94 -20.57 -1.73 7.51
N HIS A 95 -19.40 -1.71 6.85
CA HIS A 95 -18.70 -0.45 6.60
C HIS A 95 -19.60 0.47 5.80
N ARG A 96 -19.79 1.67 6.33
CA ARG A 96 -20.62 2.72 5.77
C ARG A 96 -19.81 4.01 5.83
N SER A 97 -19.47 4.54 4.67
CA SER A 97 -18.86 5.85 4.50
C SER A 97 -19.81 6.72 3.68
N GLY A 98 -19.73 8.03 3.87
CA GLY A 98 -20.54 9.01 3.17
C GLY A 98 -19.67 10.08 2.54
N TYR A 99 -20.13 10.62 1.42
CA TYR A 99 -19.55 11.81 0.79
C TYR A 99 -20.63 12.88 0.69
N VAL A 100 -20.35 14.05 1.25
CA VAL A 100 -21.21 15.23 1.11
C VAL A 100 -20.64 16.08 -0.01
N VAL A 101 -21.44 16.36 -1.04
CA VAL A 101 -21.02 17.11 -2.23
C VAL A 101 -21.95 18.29 -2.46
N ALA A 102 -21.38 19.48 -2.54
CA ALA A 102 -22.05 20.72 -2.87
C ALA A 102 -21.54 21.25 -4.22
N ALA A 103 -22.46 21.58 -5.12
CA ALA A 103 -22.12 22.10 -6.43
C ALA A 103 -23.03 23.27 -6.83
N LYS A 104 -22.43 24.29 -7.44
CA LYS A 104 -23.12 25.44 -8.04
C LYS A 104 -22.41 25.79 -9.35
N ALA A 105 -23.19 26.03 -10.40
CA ALA A 105 -22.64 26.38 -11.70
C ALA A 105 -21.75 27.64 -11.60
N GLY A 106 -20.57 27.59 -12.21
CA GLY A 106 -19.59 28.69 -12.19
C GLY A 106 -18.65 28.72 -10.98
N LEU A 107 -18.80 27.81 -10.00
CA LEU A 107 -17.90 27.69 -8.85
C LEU A 107 -17.24 26.30 -8.81
N ALA A 108 -16.15 26.19 -8.04
CA ALA A 108 -15.55 24.90 -7.71
C ALA A 108 -16.54 24.03 -6.92
N ILE A 109 -16.46 22.71 -7.08
CA ILE A 109 -17.18 21.77 -6.23
C ILE A 109 -16.64 21.80 -4.80
N GLY A 110 -17.53 21.77 -3.82
CA GLY A 110 -17.17 21.56 -2.40
C GLY A 110 -17.53 20.14 -1.97
N PHE A 111 -16.65 19.49 -1.21
CA PHE A 111 -16.90 18.12 -0.76
C PHE A 111 -16.24 17.81 0.58
N ASP A 112 -16.77 16.80 1.28
CA ASP A 112 -16.22 16.25 2.51
C ASP A 112 -16.61 14.78 2.66
N SER A 113 -15.80 14.02 3.37
CA SER A 113 -16.08 12.62 3.71
C SER A 113 -16.75 12.53 5.08
N TRP A 114 -17.51 11.48 5.36
CA TRP A 114 -18.14 11.25 6.67
C TRP A 114 -18.10 9.76 6.98
N ASP A 115 -17.57 9.37 8.14
CA ASP A 115 -17.56 7.97 8.57
C ASP A 115 -18.94 7.45 9.01
N MET A 116 -19.94 8.34 9.07
CA MET A 116 -21.33 8.05 9.43
C MET A 116 -21.48 7.33 10.79
N ARG A 117 -20.50 7.45 11.69
CA ARG A 117 -20.50 6.84 13.04
C ARG A 117 -20.78 7.85 14.14
N GLN A 118 -20.46 9.12 13.90
CA GLN A 118 -20.65 10.22 14.85
C GLN A 118 -21.21 11.44 14.16
N ASP A 119 -21.77 12.37 14.95
CA ASP A 119 -22.16 13.68 14.46
C ASP A 119 -20.93 14.39 13.89
N LYS A 120 -21.09 15.03 12.73
CA LYS A 120 -20.04 15.82 12.09
C LYS A 120 -20.58 17.19 11.71
N GLN A 121 -19.90 18.24 12.15
CA GLN A 121 -20.21 19.61 11.77
C GLN A 121 -19.08 20.17 10.92
N ARG A 122 -19.37 20.56 9.67
CA ARG A 122 -18.37 21.16 8.78
C ARG A 122 -19.00 22.01 7.67
N ASP A 123 -18.44 23.20 7.49
CA ASP A 123 -18.83 24.09 6.40
C ASP A 123 -18.13 23.67 5.09
N LEU A 124 -18.85 23.79 3.97
CA LEU A 124 -18.35 23.52 2.61
C LEU A 124 -18.10 24.85 1.90
N THR A 125 -16.87 25.09 1.46
CA THR A 125 -16.51 26.30 0.72
C THR A 125 -16.51 26.02 -0.77
N LEU A 126 -17.19 26.84 -1.57
CA LEU A 126 -17.21 26.79 -3.03
C LEU A 126 -16.43 28.01 -3.54
N GLY A 127 -15.14 27.79 -3.79
CA GLY A 127 -14.21 28.82 -4.23
C GLY A 127 -14.19 29.06 -5.74
N GLU A 128 -13.18 29.79 -6.19
CA GLU A 128 -12.89 29.97 -7.62
C GLU A 128 -12.55 28.62 -8.25
N ALA A 129 -13.10 28.38 -9.44
CA ALA A 129 -12.85 27.18 -10.20
C ALA A 129 -11.55 27.29 -11.01
N ARG A 130 -10.72 26.26 -10.95
CA ARG A 130 -9.52 26.12 -11.78
C ARG A 130 -9.64 24.87 -12.66
N PRO A 131 -9.20 24.93 -13.93
CA PRO A 131 -9.25 23.77 -14.80
C PRO A 131 -8.12 22.79 -14.48
N LEU A 132 -8.43 21.50 -14.48
CA LEU A 132 -7.44 20.45 -14.73
C LEU A 132 -7.63 19.97 -16.18
N ALA A 133 -6.64 20.18 -17.03
CA ALA A 133 -6.76 19.94 -18.46
C ALA A 133 -5.50 19.34 -19.06
N GLY A 134 -5.68 18.71 -20.22
CA GLY A 134 -4.59 18.04 -20.90
C GLY A 134 -5.01 17.40 -22.20
N VAL A 135 -4.18 16.47 -22.66
CA VAL A 135 -4.32 15.74 -23.91
C VAL A 135 -4.02 14.26 -23.69
N VAL A 136 -4.86 13.39 -24.23
CA VAL A 136 -4.64 11.96 -24.34
C VAL A 136 -4.08 11.62 -25.72
N VAL A 137 -2.99 10.88 -25.75
CA VAL A 137 -2.34 10.37 -26.96
C VAL A 137 -2.12 8.87 -26.92
N ASP A 138 -1.90 8.25 -28.08
CA ASP A 138 -1.38 6.89 -28.19
C ASP A 138 0.15 6.85 -28.05
N GLU A 139 0.71 5.64 -28.02
CA GLU A 139 2.16 5.37 -27.99
C GLU A 139 2.95 6.01 -29.14
N THR A 140 2.29 6.38 -30.24
CA THR A 140 2.93 7.08 -31.37
C THR A 140 2.79 8.60 -31.27
N GLY A 141 2.18 9.09 -30.19
CA GLY A 141 1.92 10.49 -29.94
C GLY A 141 0.71 11.07 -30.66
N ARG A 142 -0.12 10.26 -31.34
CA ARG A 142 -1.33 10.73 -32.01
C ARG A 142 -2.47 10.93 -31.01
N PRO A 143 -3.33 11.93 -31.20
CA PRO A 143 -4.47 12.15 -30.32
C PRO A 143 -5.43 10.96 -30.25
N VAL A 144 -5.96 10.67 -29.06
CA VAL A 144 -7.03 9.68 -28.86
C VAL A 144 -8.36 10.41 -28.65
N PRO A 145 -9.23 10.50 -29.68
CA PRO A 145 -10.53 11.15 -29.55
C PRO A 145 -11.57 10.24 -28.88
N ASP A 146 -12.58 10.87 -28.28
CA ASP A 146 -13.71 10.18 -27.61
C ASP A 146 -13.28 9.16 -26.52
N ALA A 147 -12.12 9.38 -25.90
CA ALA A 147 -11.72 8.68 -24.69
C ALA A 147 -12.46 9.28 -23.50
N SER A 148 -13.00 8.42 -22.63
CA SER A 148 -13.56 8.83 -21.35
C SER A 148 -12.41 9.14 -20.40
N VAL A 149 -12.32 10.38 -19.93
CA VAL A 149 -11.34 10.81 -18.92
C VAL A 149 -12.11 11.15 -17.66
N SER A 150 -11.76 10.50 -16.55
CA SER A 150 -12.41 10.65 -15.27
C SER A 150 -11.39 11.05 -14.21
N VAL A 151 -11.80 11.86 -13.23
CA VAL A 151 -11.04 11.98 -11.99
C VAL A 151 -11.24 10.70 -11.20
N TYR A 152 -10.17 9.94 -11.00
CA TYR A 152 -10.19 8.67 -10.28
C TYR A 152 -10.32 8.90 -8.78
N ILE A 153 -9.48 9.77 -8.22
CA ILE A 153 -9.57 10.22 -6.83
C ILE A 153 -9.26 11.72 -6.81
N LEU A 154 -9.96 12.47 -5.96
CA LEU A 154 -9.77 13.92 -5.77
C LEU A 154 -9.57 14.18 -4.29
N GLN A 155 -8.59 15.02 -3.93
CA GLN A 155 -8.26 15.27 -2.53
C GLN A 155 -7.81 16.70 -2.27
N ILE A 156 -8.24 17.24 -1.13
CA ILE A 156 -7.78 18.49 -0.53
C ILE A 156 -7.11 18.18 0.81
N GLY A 157 -5.86 18.61 1.00
CA GLY A 157 -5.08 18.41 2.24
C GLY A 157 -4.47 17.01 2.42
N ASP A 158 -3.72 16.79 3.50
CA ASP A 158 -2.97 15.54 3.77
C ASP A 158 -3.81 14.39 4.40
N VAL A 159 -3.18 13.23 4.63
CA VAL A 159 -3.76 11.98 5.21
C VAL A 159 -4.70 12.20 6.38
N MET A 160 -4.45 13.20 7.22
CA MET A 160 -5.16 13.41 8.47
C MET A 160 -6.37 14.34 8.32
N ARG A 161 -6.52 15.00 7.16
CA ARG A 161 -7.58 16.00 6.90
C ARG A 161 -8.54 15.64 5.77
N GLN A 162 -8.56 14.37 5.35
CA GLN A 162 -9.35 13.74 4.26
C GLN A 162 -10.67 14.46 3.90
N GLN A 163 -10.54 15.57 3.15
CA GLN A 163 -11.59 16.03 2.25
C GLN A 163 -11.23 15.39 0.92
N GLY A 164 -11.94 14.33 0.58
CA GLY A 164 -11.66 13.56 -0.62
C GLY A 164 -12.95 13.05 -1.24
N LEU A 165 -12.96 12.92 -2.56
CA LEU A 165 -13.92 12.09 -3.28
C LEU A 165 -13.25 10.77 -3.61
N GLY A 166 -13.80 9.68 -3.08
CA GLY A 166 -13.24 8.34 -3.21
C GLY A 166 -13.34 7.75 -4.62
N MET A 167 -12.60 6.67 -4.84
CA MET A 167 -12.38 6.03 -6.15
C MET A 167 -13.63 5.48 -6.85
N HIS A 168 -14.71 5.29 -6.11
CA HIS A 168 -15.99 4.80 -6.64
C HIS A 168 -16.97 5.93 -6.96
N LEU A 169 -16.81 7.10 -6.34
CA LEU A 169 -17.70 8.24 -6.54
C LEU A 169 -17.12 9.27 -7.53
N ALA A 170 -15.84 9.59 -7.42
CA ALA A 170 -15.23 10.63 -8.25
C ALA A 170 -15.41 10.36 -9.76
N PRO A 171 -15.22 9.12 -10.28
CA PRO A 171 -15.48 8.84 -11.69
C PRO A 171 -16.95 9.01 -12.09
N GLN A 172 -17.90 8.81 -11.19
CA GLN A 172 -19.33 9.00 -11.49
C GLN A 172 -19.69 10.47 -11.64
N LEU A 173 -19.05 11.35 -10.87
CA LEU A 173 -19.35 12.78 -10.83
C LEU A 173 -18.49 13.61 -11.78
N LEU A 174 -17.26 13.18 -12.02
CA LEU A 174 -16.20 13.96 -12.66
C LEU A 174 -15.64 13.18 -13.85
N THR A 175 -16.45 13.08 -14.91
CA THR A 175 -16.07 12.46 -16.19
C THR A 175 -16.30 13.44 -17.34
N THR A 176 -15.35 13.47 -18.26
CA THR A 176 -15.41 14.20 -19.53
C THR A 176 -14.96 13.29 -20.68
N ARG A 177 -15.06 13.77 -21.91
CA ARG A 177 -14.59 13.07 -23.12
C ARG A 177 -13.56 13.90 -23.87
N THR A 178 -12.58 13.23 -24.47
CA THR A 178 -11.61 13.91 -25.31
C THR A 178 -12.22 14.39 -26.63
N ASP A 179 -11.82 15.58 -27.06
CA ASP A 179 -12.18 16.14 -28.36
C ASP A 179 -11.40 15.46 -29.53
N PRO A 180 -11.63 15.84 -30.80
CA PRO A 180 -10.88 15.29 -31.94
C PRO A 180 -9.35 15.46 -31.87
N ALA A 181 -8.86 16.43 -31.09
CA ALA A 181 -7.45 16.68 -30.84
C ALA A 181 -6.96 16.00 -29.53
N GLY A 182 -7.75 15.10 -28.95
CA GLY A 182 -7.42 14.34 -27.75
C GLY A 182 -7.51 15.16 -26.47
N ARG A 183 -8.02 16.40 -26.51
CA ARG A 183 -8.00 17.32 -25.38
C ARG A 183 -9.14 17.04 -24.41
N PHE A 184 -8.87 17.12 -23.12
CA PHE A 184 -9.86 17.02 -22.04
C PHE A 184 -9.71 18.18 -21.06
N ALA A 185 -10.78 18.51 -20.34
CA ALA A 185 -10.76 19.49 -19.26
C ALA A 185 -11.84 19.23 -18.21
N PHE A 186 -11.49 19.43 -16.95
CA PHE A 186 -12.39 19.51 -15.79
C PHE A 186 -12.44 20.97 -15.31
N PRO A 187 -13.46 21.75 -15.65
CA PRO A 187 -13.43 23.21 -15.50
C PRO A 187 -13.75 23.70 -14.08
N ASN A 188 -14.32 22.85 -13.22
CA ASN A 188 -14.98 23.24 -11.97
C ASN A 188 -14.36 22.57 -10.73
N LEU A 189 -13.03 22.42 -10.72
CA LEU A 189 -12.30 21.84 -9.58
C LEU A 189 -11.73 22.92 -8.66
N PRO A 190 -11.60 22.65 -7.35
CA PRO A 190 -11.00 23.56 -6.38
C PRO A 190 -9.47 23.62 -6.55
N GLU A 191 -8.89 24.82 -6.54
CA GLU A 191 -7.46 25.09 -6.79
C GLU A 191 -6.53 24.32 -5.85
N GLU A 192 -6.96 24.14 -4.60
CA GLU A 192 -6.23 23.44 -3.55
C GLU A 192 -6.25 21.91 -3.69
N ALA A 193 -7.00 21.37 -4.66
CA ALA A 193 -7.09 19.93 -4.85
C ALA A 193 -5.96 19.35 -5.71
N THR A 194 -5.67 18.08 -5.44
CA THR A 194 -4.90 17.21 -6.32
C THR A 194 -5.77 16.04 -6.76
N ALA A 195 -5.43 15.43 -7.90
CA ALA A 195 -6.21 14.38 -8.53
C ALA A 195 -5.33 13.26 -9.10
N GLU A 196 -5.93 12.08 -9.26
CA GLU A 196 -5.49 11.06 -10.21
C GLU A 196 -6.53 10.91 -11.31
N LEU A 197 -6.09 10.44 -12.47
CA LEU A 197 -6.89 10.35 -13.68
C LEU A 197 -7.06 8.90 -14.11
N LEU A 198 -8.23 8.60 -14.63
CA LEU A 198 -8.60 7.33 -15.24
C LEU A 198 -9.03 7.58 -16.67
N VAL A 199 -8.43 6.89 -17.63
CA VAL A 199 -8.76 6.96 -19.05
C VAL A 199 -9.26 5.60 -19.53
N LYS A 200 -10.49 5.58 -20.06
CA LYS A 200 -11.11 4.41 -20.68
C LYS A 200 -11.49 4.73 -22.13
N LYS A 201 -11.10 3.86 -23.06
CA LYS A 201 -11.52 3.91 -24.47
C LYS A 201 -11.66 2.49 -25.00
N PRO A 202 -12.82 2.10 -25.58
CA PRO A 202 -12.94 0.81 -26.26
C PRO A 202 -11.87 0.66 -27.35
N GLY A 203 -11.15 -0.47 -27.35
CA GLY A 203 -10.03 -0.75 -28.27
C GLY A 203 -8.66 -0.28 -27.76
N ARG A 204 -8.57 0.21 -26.51
CA ARG A 204 -7.32 0.70 -25.88
C ARG A 204 -7.24 0.23 -24.43
N ALA A 205 -6.02 0.16 -23.91
CA ALA A 205 -5.81 -0.21 -22.51
C ALA A 205 -6.43 0.84 -21.58
N THR A 206 -6.96 0.38 -20.45
CA THR A 206 -7.33 1.26 -19.35
C THR A 206 -6.05 1.86 -18.76
N LEU A 207 -5.99 3.18 -18.69
CA LEU A 207 -4.90 3.90 -18.03
C LEU A 207 -5.43 4.46 -16.71
N CYS A 208 -4.90 3.99 -15.59
CA CYS A 208 -5.15 4.57 -14.27
C CYS A 208 -3.82 5.13 -13.76
N THR A 209 -3.79 6.40 -13.37
CA THR A 209 -2.53 7.03 -12.89
C THR A 209 -2.31 6.86 -11.39
N TYR A 210 -3.21 6.17 -10.68
CA TYR A 210 -3.15 6.03 -9.23
C TYR A 210 -2.11 5.02 -8.76
N ALA A 211 -1.09 5.55 -8.09
CA ALA A 211 0.08 4.81 -7.62
C ALA A 211 0.19 4.84 -6.07
N PRO A 212 -0.56 4.02 -5.31
CA PRO A 212 -0.64 4.12 -3.85
C PRO A 212 0.66 3.82 -3.10
N ARG A 213 1.62 3.12 -3.71
CA ARG A 213 2.96 2.95 -3.11
C ARG A 213 3.82 4.19 -3.24
N ALA A 214 3.60 5.02 -4.25
CA ALA A 214 4.14 6.38 -4.35
C ALA A 214 3.32 7.37 -3.50
N TYR A 215 2.02 7.09 -3.33
CA TYR A 215 1.11 7.83 -2.45
C TYR A 215 1.37 7.51 -0.99
N ALA A 216 2.37 8.18 -0.46
CA ALA A 216 2.60 8.19 0.96
C ALA A 216 1.87 9.39 1.60
N GLY A 217 0.64 9.65 1.15
CA GLY A 217 -0.29 10.47 1.92
C GLY A 217 -0.11 11.99 1.90
N GLN A 218 0.66 12.56 0.97
CA GLN A 218 0.87 14.01 0.94
C GLN A 218 0.03 14.70 -0.15
N SER A 219 0.19 14.35 -1.44
CA SER A 219 -0.66 14.88 -2.54
C SER A 219 -0.66 13.94 -3.75
N LEU A 220 -1.73 13.94 -4.55
CA LEU A 220 -1.88 13.15 -5.78
C LEU A 220 -1.07 13.76 -6.95
N SER A 221 -0.91 13.01 -8.04
CA SER A 221 0.03 13.34 -9.14
C SER A 221 -0.30 14.61 -9.94
N TYR A 222 -1.58 14.98 -10.03
CA TYR A 222 -2.02 16.13 -10.83
C TYR A 222 -2.60 17.23 -9.95
N ARG A 223 -2.04 18.43 -10.04
CA ARG A 223 -2.56 19.61 -9.33
C ARG A 223 -3.67 20.26 -10.14
N VAL A 224 -4.76 20.63 -9.48
CA VAL A 224 -5.80 21.42 -10.12
C VAL A 224 -5.22 22.78 -10.53
N GLY A 225 -5.54 23.25 -11.74
CA GLY A 225 -4.90 24.39 -12.39
C GLY A 225 -3.86 24.00 -13.44
N GLN A 226 -3.38 22.75 -13.43
CA GLN A 226 -2.51 22.23 -14.48
C GLN A 226 -3.29 22.03 -15.79
N THR A 227 -2.76 22.52 -16.91
CA THR A 227 -3.44 22.48 -18.22
C THR A 227 -2.63 21.83 -19.34
N ASP A 228 -1.39 21.46 -19.05
CA ASP A 228 -0.43 20.84 -19.96
C ASP A 228 -0.28 19.34 -19.71
N VAL A 229 -1.23 18.71 -19.02
CA VAL A 229 -1.20 17.27 -18.74
C VAL A 229 -1.16 16.50 -20.06
N ARG A 230 -0.22 15.55 -20.17
CA ARG A 230 -0.12 14.64 -21.31
C ARG A 230 -0.21 13.20 -20.83
N LEU A 231 -1.24 12.50 -21.24
CA LEU A 231 -1.49 11.09 -20.89
C LEU A 231 -1.27 10.21 -22.13
N THR A 232 -0.38 9.24 -22.03
CA THR A 232 -0.20 8.23 -23.08
C THR A 232 -1.04 7.01 -22.73
N GLN A 233 -2.17 6.83 -23.42
CA GLN A 233 -2.98 5.64 -23.28
C GLN A 233 -2.33 4.50 -24.06
N PRO A 234 -2.05 3.31 -23.50
CA PRO A 234 -1.41 2.22 -24.24
C PRO A 234 -2.35 1.48 -25.21
N ALA A 235 -1.77 0.73 -26.15
CA ALA A 235 -2.49 -0.28 -26.91
C ALA A 235 -3.08 -1.37 -25.99
N GLU A 236 -4.29 -1.83 -26.29
CA GLU A 236 -4.91 -2.88 -25.47
C GLU A 236 -4.26 -4.24 -25.68
N THR A 237 -4.24 -4.99 -24.60
CA THR A 237 -4.10 -6.44 -24.58
C THR A 237 -5.41 -7.03 -24.04
N ARG A 238 -5.60 -8.32 -24.31
CA ARG A 238 -6.76 -9.04 -23.79
C ARG A 238 -6.40 -10.45 -23.36
N ILE A 239 -7.09 -10.93 -22.33
CA ILE A 239 -6.99 -12.32 -21.89
C ILE A 239 -8.31 -13.02 -22.21
N GLU A 240 -8.24 -14.15 -22.89
CA GLU A 240 -9.38 -15.00 -23.23
C GLU A 240 -9.16 -16.40 -22.68
N GLY A 241 -10.22 -16.94 -22.09
CA GLY A 241 -10.13 -18.21 -21.41
C GLY A 241 -11.46 -18.82 -21.03
N ASN A 242 -11.38 -19.91 -20.28
CA ASN A 242 -12.53 -20.59 -19.73
C ASN A 242 -12.30 -21.01 -18.27
N VAL A 243 -13.41 -21.09 -17.54
CA VAL A 243 -13.45 -21.61 -16.18
C VAL A 243 -14.11 -22.97 -16.19
N VAL A 244 -13.44 -23.97 -15.64
CA VAL A 244 -13.89 -25.37 -15.65
C VAL A 244 -13.75 -26.02 -14.29
N GLN A 245 -14.63 -26.98 -14.00
CA GLN A 245 -14.50 -27.81 -12.81
C GLN A 245 -13.29 -28.74 -12.95
N LYS A 246 -12.38 -28.72 -11.97
CA LYS A 246 -11.17 -29.53 -11.97
C LYS A 246 -11.41 -31.04 -12.18
N PRO A 247 -12.45 -31.67 -11.58
CA PRO A 247 -12.65 -33.12 -11.74
C PRO A 247 -13.29 -33.53 -13.07
N THR A 248 -14.15 -32.70 -13.65
CA THR A 248 -15.03 -33.08 -14.77
C THR A 248 -14.71 -32.34 -16.07
N GLY A 249 -13.96 -31.23 -16.00
CA GLY A 249 -13.72 -30.34 -17.14
C GLY A 249 -14.96 -29.56 -17.61
N GLN A 250 -16.10 -29.67 -16.90
CA GLN A 250 -17.33 -28.97 -17.27
C GLN A 250 -17.19 -27.46 -17.05
N PRO A 251 -17.75 -26.63 -17.94
CA PRO A 251 -17.71 -25.18 -17.80
C PRO A 251 -18.48 -24.70 -16.56
N VAL A 252 -17.98 -23.64 -15.92
CA VAL A 252 -18.61 -23.01 -14.76
C VAL A 252 -18.92 -21.55 -15.07
N ALA A 253 -20.21 -21.19 -14.98
CA ALA A 253 -20.72 -19.87 -15.31
C ALA A 253 -21.00 -19.01 -14.07
N GLY A 254 -21.23 -17.70 -14.28
CA GLY A 254 -21.77 -16.80 -13.26
C GLY A 254 -20.78 -16.38 -12.17
N LEU A 255 -19.53 -16.84 -12.27
CA LEU A 255 -18.43 -16.42 -11.42
C LEU A 255 -17.97 -15.00 -11.78
N THR A 256 -17.33 -14.33 -10.84
CA THR A 256 -16.69 -13.02 -11.05
C THR A 256 -15.19 -13.18 -10.92
N LEU A 257 -14.44 -12.71 -11.91
CA LEU A 257 -13.00 -12.68 -11.95
C LEU A 257 -12.47 -11.30 -11.60
N LEU A 258 -11.40 -11.28 -10.81
CA LEU A 258 -10.63 -10.11 -10.45
C LEU A 258 -9.26 -10.21 -11.10
N VAL A 259 -8.77 -9.10 -11.64
CA VAL A 259 -7.41 -8.97 -12.16
C VAL A 259 -6.56 -8.32 -11.07
N THR A 260 -5.43 -8.96 -10.76
CA THR A 260 -4.47 -8.44 -9.78
C THR A 260 -3.08 -8.35 -10.38
N TYR A 261 -2.26 -7.43 -9.87
CA TYR A 261 -0.82 -7.37 -10.16
C TYR A 261 -0.07 -8.53 -9.49
N ALA A 262 1.15 -8.82 -9.97
CA ALA A 262 2.12 -9.67 -9.28
C ALA A 262 2.37 -9.11 -7.85
N GLY A 263 1.73 -9.71 -6.84
CA GLY A 263 1.66 -9.14 -5.48
C GLY A 263 0.25 -9.04 -4.89
N ASN A 264 -0.77 -9.56 -5.59
CA ASN A 264 -2.12 -9.76 -5.06
C ASN A 264 -2.93 -8.47 -4.82
N ARG A 265 -2.51 -7.37 -5.43
CA ARG A 265 -3.24 -6.09 -5.42
C ARG A 265 -4.15 -6.00 -6.63
N LEU A 266 -5.39 -5.53 -6.45
CA LEU A 266 -6.32 -5.27 -7.56
C LEU A 266 -5.76 -4.29 -8.59
N LEU A 267 -6.09 -4.54 -9.85
CA LEU A 267 -5.81 -3.65 -10.97
C LEU A 267 -6.77 -2.45 -10.93
N ASP A 268 -6.27 -1.29 -10.52
CA ASP A 268 -7.08 -0.08 -10.36
C ASP A 268 -7.70 0.38 -11.68
N GLY A 269 -8.97 0.82 -11.60
CA GLY A 269 -9.73 1.26 -12.76
C GLY A 269 -10.24 0.13 -13.67
N HIS A 270 -9.83 -1.13 -13.45
CA HIS A 270 -10.34 -2.28 -14.19
C HIS A 270 -11.57 -2.87 -13.50
N ASP A 271 -12.61 -3.15 -14.29
CA ASP A 271 -13.89 -3.63 -13.76
C ASP A 271 -13.87 -5.17 -13.63
N PRO A 272 -14.49 -5.74 -12.58
CA PRO A 272 -14.59 -7.19 -12.44
C PRO A 272 -15.25 -7.86 -13.65
N VAL A 273 -14.73 -9.02 -14.06
CA VAL A 273 -15.19 -9.72 -15.27
C VAL A 273 -16.14 -10.85 -14.89
N ARG A 274 -17.35 -10.85 -15.46
CA ARG A 274 -18.30 -11.94 -15.27
C ARG A 274 -18.01 -13.06 -16.25
N VAL A 275 -18.00 -14.30 -15.75
CA VAL A 275 -17.85 -15.51 -16.56
C VAL A 275 -19.18 -15.82 -17.24
N ASN A 276 -19.13 -16.00 -18.56
CA ASN A 276 -20.29 -16.26 -19.41
C ASN A 276 -20.98 -17.58 -19.05
N THR A 277 -22.20 -17.75 -19.58
CA THR A 277 -23.03 -18.96 -19.35
C THR A 277 -22.41 -20.25 -19.88
N ASP A 278 -21.48 -20.15 -20.83
CA ASP A 278 -20.72 -21.28 -21.40
C ASP A 278 -19.37 -21.50 -20.69
N GLY A 279 -19.10 -20.78 -19.60
CA GLY A 279 -17.85 -20.83 -18.85
C GLY A 279 -16.70 -20.04 -19.46
N THR A 280 -16.90 -19.35 -20.58
CA THR A 280 -15.86 -18.50 -21.18
C THR A 280 -15.76 -17.14 -20.50
N PHE A 281 -14.61 -16.49 -20.63
CA PHE A 281 -14.43 -15.10 -20.20
C PHE A 281 -13.49 -14.35 -21.15
N THR A 282 -13.67 -13.03 -21.19
CA THR A 282 -12.76 -12.11 -21.88
C THR A 282 -12.46 -10.95 -20.94
N ILE A 283 -11.17 -10.68 -20.74
CA ILE A 283 -10.66 -9.55 -19.96
C ILE A 283 -10.06 -8.56 -20.95
N PRO A 284 -10.81 -7.51 -21.36
CA PRO A 284 -10.34 -6.53 -22.33
C PRO A 284 -9.57 -5.39 -21.64
N ALA A 285 -9.05 -4.48 -22.46
CA ALA A 285 -8.50 -3.19 -22.05
C ALA A 285 -7.39 -3.28 -20.99
N LEU A 286 -6.57 -4.32 -21.05
CA LEU A 286 -5.39 -4.46 -20.21
C LEU A 286 -4.19 -3.79 -20.88
N PRO A 287 -3.28 -3.15 -20.12
CA PRO A 287 -1.94 -2.90 -20.61
C PRO A 287 -1.13 -4.21 -20.72
N GLY A 288 0.04 -4.15 -21.35
CA GLY A 288 1.00 -5.25 -21.26
C GLY A 288 1.56 -5.34 -19.84
N GLY A 289 1.71 -6.57 -19.31
CA GLY A 289 2.22 -6.78 -17.96
C GLY A 289 1.93 -8.18 -17.41
N ASP A 290 2.38 -8.42 -16.19
CA ASP A 290 2.17 -9.65 -15.45
C ASP A 290 0.99 -9.53 -14.50
N TYR A 291 0.00 -10.38 -14.70
CA TYR A 291 -1.24 -10.40 -13.93
C TYR A 291 -1.43 -11.72 -13.22
N SER A 292 -2.31 -11.71 -12.21
CA SER A 292 -2.87 -12.90 -11.61
C SER A 292 -4.40 -12.80 -11.62
N LEU A 293 -5.05 -13.82 -12.19
CA LEU A 293 -6.51 -13.94 -12.24
C LEU A 293 -7.03 -14.68 -11.01
N GLN A 294 -8.03 -14.11 -10.35
CA GLN A 294 -8.56 -14.63 -9.09
C GLN A 294 -10.08 -14.63 -9.09
N LEU A 295 -10.70 -15.57 -8.39
CA LEU A 295 -12.14 -15.53 -8.14
C LEU A 295 -12.44 -14.47 -7.07
N ALA A 296 -13.49 -13.69 -7.30
CA ALA A 296 -14.06 -12.84 -6.26
C ALA A 296 -14.74 -13.74 -5.21
N THR A 297 -14.40 -13.54 -3.93
CA THR A 297 -15.06 -14.23 -2.81
C THR A 297 -16.35 -13.49 -2.47
N PRO A 298 -17.52 -14.14 -2.50
CA PRO A 298 -18.77 -13.50 -2.08
C PRO A 298 -18.70 -13.09 -0.60
N ARG A 299 -19.35 -11.97 -0.26
CA ARG A 299 -19.31 -11.41 1.10
C ARG A 299 -20.39 -11.99 2.02
N ASP A 300 -21.62 -12.07 1.51
CA ASP A 300 -22.80 -12.38 2.32
C ASP A 300 -23.23 -13.85 2.22
N GLU A 301 -22.55 -14.62 1.36
CA GLU A 301 -22.78 -16.05 1.18
C GLU A 301 -21.44 -16.79 1.08
N MET A 302 -21.47 -18.08 1.42
CA MET A 302 -20.28 -18.91 1.26
C MET A 302 -20.03 -19.16 -0.23
N ALA A 303 -18.80 -18.87 -0.69
CA ALA A 303 -18.37 -19.18 -2.05
C ALA A 303 -18.73 -20.62 -2.43
N GLN A 304 -19.19 -20.86 -3.66
CA GLN A 304 -19.45 -22.21 -4.15
C GLN A 304 -18.17 -22.90 -4.63
N TRP A 305 -17.22 -22.10 -5.13
CA TRP A 305 -16.03 -22.55 -5.83
C TRP A 305 -14.80 -21.80 -5.32
N VAL A 306 -13.65 -22.48 -5.33
CA VAL A 306 -12.33 -21.92 -5.08
C VAL A 306 -11.40 -22.29 -6.23
N ALA A 307 -10.41 -21.44 -6.48
CA ALA A 307 -9.36 -21.69 -7.47
C ALA A 307 -8.04 -21.12 -6.95
N ALA A 308 -6.94 -21.75 -7.35
CA ALA A 308 -5.64 -21.13 -7.19
C ALA A 308 -5.53 -19.90 -8.11
N PRO A 309 -4.85 -18.83 -7.68
CA PRO A 309 -4.56 -17.70 -8.56
C PRO A 309 -3.80 -18.16 -9.81
N VAL A 310 -4.25 -17.70 -10.97
CA VAL A 310 -3.65 -18.07 -12.27
C VAL A 310 -2.76 -16.93 -12.75
N PRO A 311 -1.42 -17.08 -12.74
CA PRO A 311 -0.52 -16.08 -13.29
C PRO A 311 -0.64 -16.06 -14.82
N VAL A 312 -0.69 -14.87 -15.40
CA VAL A 312 -0.77 -14.64 -16.84
C VAL A 312 0.17 -13.49 -17.20
N ALA A 313 1.22 -13.79 -17.95
CA ALA A 313 2.07 -12.79 -18.57
C ALA A 313 1.44 -12.36 -19.89
N VAL A 314 1.23 -11.05 -20.07
CA VAL A 314 0.54 -10.50 -21.24
C VAL A 314 1.48 -9.56 -21.98
N PRO A 315 2.01 -9.96 -23.15
CA PRO A 315 2.82 -9.09 -23.99
C PRO A 315 2.00 -7.90 -24.50
N SER A 316 2.62 -6.72 -24.59
CA SER A 316 1.96 -5.49 -25.06
C SER A 316 1.36 -5.68 -26.47
N GLY A 317 0.14 -5.18 -26.67
CA GLY A 317 -0.61 -5.28 -27.93
C GLY A 317 -1.05 -6.69 -28.36
N GLN A 318 -0.87 -7.74 -27.54
CA GLN A 318 -1.22 -9.11 -27.90
C GLN A 318 -2.40 -9.66 -27.08
N ALA A 319 -3.11 -10.62 -27.68
CA ALA A 319 -4.13 -11.39 -27.01
C ALA A 319 -3.53 -12.69 -26.47
N VAL A 320 -3.79 -12.99 -25.20
CA VAL A 320 -3.45 -14.28 -24.60
C VAL A 320 -4.71 -15.12 -24.57
N THR A 321 -4.74 -16.18 -25.37
CA THR A 321 -5.90 -17.08 -25.51
C THR A 321 -5.64 -18.43 -24.87
N GLY A 322 -6.70 -19.13 -24.46
CA GLY A 322 -6.60 -20.49 -23.92
C GLY A 322 -6.21 -20.53 -22.45
N VAL A 323 -6.36 -19.41 -21.72
CA VAL A 323 -6.18 -19.39 -20.28
C VAL A 323 -7.27 -20.24 -19.63
N ARG A 324 -6.86 -21.21 -18.81
CA ARG A 324 -7.77 -22.14 -18.15
C ARG A 324 -7.73 -21.92 -16.64
N ILE A 325 -8.88 -21.61 -16.05
CA ILE A 325 -9.05 -21.51 -14.60
C ILE A 325 -9.77 -22.76 -14.12
N GLU A 326 -9.12 -23.54 -13.26
CA GLU A 326 -9.71 -24.75 -12.70
C GLU A 326 -10.27 -24.48 -11.31
N VAL A 327 -11.57 -24.70 -11.15
CA VAL A 327 -12.28 -24.51 -9.90
C VAL A 327 -12.56 -25.84 -9.22
N SER A 328 -12.55 -25.85 -7.88
CA SER A 328 -12.96 -26.98 -7.07
C SER A 328 -13.93 -26.53 -5.96
N PRO A 329 -14.77 -27.43 -5.42
CA PRO A 329 -15.53 -27.11 -4.22
C PRO A 329 -14.60 -26.91 -3.02
N GLY A 330 -13.34 -27.36 -3.05
CA GLY A 330 -12.38 -27.15 -1.98
C GLY A 330 -12.82 -27.80 -0.66
N GLY A 331 -12.21 -27.38 0.44
CA GLY A 331 -12.62 -27.73 1.80
C GLY A 331 -13.34 -26.58 2.50
N ILE A 332 -13.96 -26.88 3.64
CA ILE A 332 -14.63 -25.88 4.50
C ILE A 332 -13.86 -25.78 5.81
N LEU A 333 -13.49 -24.56 6.20
CA LEU A 333 -13.03 -24.24 7.54
C LEU A 333 -14.20 -23.66 8.34
N GLU A 334 -14.55 -24.32 9.45
CA GLU A 334 -15.46 -23.79 10.45
C GLU A 334 -14.67 -23.26 11.65
N VAL A 335 -14.85 -21.97 11.95
CA VAL A 335 -14.28 -21.33 13.13
C VAL A 335 -15.41 -21.01 14.09
N VAL A 336 -15.46 -21.75 15.20
CA VAL A 336 -16.42 -21.53 16.28
C VAL A 336 -15.86 -20.47 17.21
N VAL A 337 -16.52 -19.32 17.30
CA VAL A 337 -16.11 -18.19 18.12
C VAL A 337 -17.05 -18.05 19.31
N THR A 338 -16.48 -18.15 20.51
CA THR A 338 -17.21 -17.97 21.76
C THR A 338 -16.63 -16.83 22.58
N GLU A 339 -17.39 -16.29 23.51
CA GLU A 339 -16.87 -15.38 24.52
C GLU A 339 -16.19 -16.18 25.63
N ALA A 340 -14.94 -15.82 25.96
CA ALA A 340 -14.10 -16.59 26.88
C ALA A 340 -14.70 -16.72 28.31
N ALA A 341 -15.44 -15.70 28.77
CA ALA A 341 -16.02 -15.68 30.11
C ALA A 341 -17.31 -16.49 30.23
N THR A 342 -18.16 -16.46 29.21
CA THR A 342 -19.53 -17.00 29.26
C THR A 342 -19.71 -18.26 28.41
N ASN A 343 -18.76 -18.56 27.53
CA ASN A 343 -18.85 -19.57 26.47
C ASN A 343 -20.03 -19.38 25.51
N GLN A 344 -20.66 -18.20 25.49
CA GLN A 344 -21.74 -17.89 24.57
C GLN A 344 -21.20 -17.67 23.15
N PRO A 345 -21.96 -18.02 22.10
CA PRO A 345 -21.56 -17.77 20.72
C PRO A 345 -21.46 -16.27 20.45
N VAL A 346 -20.44 -15.88 19.68
CA VAL A 346 -20.24 -14.48 19.28
C VAL A 346 -20.61 -14.33 17.81
N GLU A 347 -21.77 -13.76 17.53
CA GLU A 347 -22.20 -13.40 16.17
C GLU A 347 -21.37 -12.23 15.61
N LYS A 348 -21.20 -12.15 14.27
CA LYS A 348 -20.54 -11.04 13.56
C LYS A 348 -19.08 -10.79 13.95
N ALA A 349 -18.39 -11.79 14.50
CA ALA A 349 -16.94 -11.75 14.65
C ALA A 349 -16.28 -12.03 13.28
N SER A 350 -15.36 -11.17 12.87
CA SER A 350 -14.63 -11.32 11.61
C SER A 350 -13.49 -12.32 11.78
N VAL A 351 -13.43 -13.31 10.89
CA VAL A 351 -12.42 -14.36 10.85
C VAL A 351 -11.66 -14.27 9.53
N SER A 352 -10.33 -14.37 9.61
CA SER A 352 -9.45 -14.24 8.46
C SER A 352 -8.47 -15.40 8.38
N ALA A 353 -8.39 -16.06 7.23
CA ALA A 353 -7.43 -17.12 6.95
C ALA A 353 -6.48 -16.69 5.84
N ARG A 354 -5.17 -16.74 6.12
CA ARG A 354 -4.10 -16.43 5.17
C ARG A 354 -3.46 -17.72 4.66
N ALA A 355 -3.43 -17.93 3.35
CA ALA A 355 -2.70 -19.05 2.75
C ALA A 355 -1.20 -18.95 3.04
N ALA A 356 -0.58 -20.06 3.47
CA ALA A 356 0.85 -20.11 3.79
C ALA A 356 1.75 -19.85 2.56
N HIS A 357 1.28 -20.24 1.37
CA HIS A 357 1.91 -19.95 0.09
C HIS A 357 1.04 -18.96 -0.70
N GLY A 358 1.65 -17.98 -1.37
CA GLY A 358 0.95 -16.95 -2.15
C GLY A 358 0.32 -15.82 -1.33
N GLY A 359 0.15 -15.98 -0.02
CA GLY A 359 -0.24 -14.90 0.89
C GLY A 359 -1.67 -14.38 0.74
N GLN A 360 -2.53 -15.10 0.01
CA GLN A 360 -3.95 -14.74 -0.17
C GLN A 360 -4.72 -14.80 1.15
N TRP A 361 -5.63 -13.85 1.33
CA TRP A 361 -6.51 -13.77 2.49
C TRP A 361 -7.94 -14.13 2.11
N THR A 362 -8.58 -14.96 2.92
CA THR A 362 -10.02 -15.23 2.86
C THR A 362 -10.65 -14.78 4.16
N HIS A 363 -11.78 -14.09 4.06
CA HIS A 363 -12.48 -13.50 5.19
C HIS A 363 -13.89 -14.07 5.30
N GLY A 364 -14.42 -14.09 6.52
CA GLY A 364 -15.82 -14.39 6.79
C GLY A 364 -16.23 -13.82 8.14
N ALA A 365 -17.52 -13.88 8.43
CA ALA A 365 -18.08 -13.49 9.72
C ALA A 365 -18.84 -14.65 10.34
N THR A 366 -18.94 -14.66 11.67
CA THR A 366 -19.73 -15.66 12.39
C THR A 366 -21.22 -15.39 12.29
N ASP A 367 -22.01 -16.46 12.16
CA ASP A 367 -23.47 -16.46 12.25
C ASP A 367 -23.98 -16.33 13.71
N ALA A 368 -25.30 -16.42 13.91
CA ALA A 368 -25.95 -16.33 15.22
C ALA A 368 -25.49 -17.44 16.18
N GLU A 369 -25.06 -18.58 15.64
CA GLU A 369 -24.46 -19.70 16.38
C GLU A 369 -22.96 -19.51 16.66
N GLY A 370 -22.37 -18.38 16.26
CA GLY A 370 -20.96 -18.06 16.47
C GLY A 370 -20.02 -18.79 15.51
N ILE A 371 -20.49 -19.30 14.38
CA ILE A 371 -19.71 -20.10 13.44
C ILE A 371 -19.42 -19.29 12.17
N ALA A 372 -18.14 -19.08 11.87
CA ALA A 372 -17.70 -18.57 10.58
C ALA A 372 -17.34 -19.74 9.66
N ARG A 373 -17.82 -19.73 8.42
CA ARG A 373 -17.54 -20.78 7.42
C ARG A 373 -16.79 -20.20 6.24
N LEU A 374 -15.57 -20.68 6.01
CA LEU A 374 -14.73 -20.27 4.89
C LEU A 374 -14.53 -21.45 3.94
N ARG A 375 -14.88 -21.30 2.67
CA ARG A 375 -14.48 -22.25 1.64
C ARG A 375 -13.06 -21.92 1.18
N LEU A 376 -12.17 -22.89 1.27
CA LEU A 376 -10.74 -22.72 1.03
C LEU A 376 -10.23 -23.79 0.06
N ALA A 377 -9.29 -23.43 -0.80
CA ALA A 377 -8.57 -24.41 -1.62
C ALA A 377 -7.74 -25.33 -0.70
N PRO A 378 -7.48 -26.60 -1.10
CA PRO A 378 -6.64 -27.48 -0.31
C PRO A 378 -5.25 -26.87 -0.06
N GLY A 379 -4.78 -26.92 1.18
CA GLY A 379 -3.51 -26.30 1.56
C GLY A 379 -3.43 -25.91 3.03
N THR A 380 -2.31 -25.31 3.41
CA THR A 380 -2.06 -24.84 4.77
C THR A 380 -2.35 -23.35 4.91
N TYR A 381 -3.05 -22.98 5.98
CA TYR A 381 -3.49 -21.62 6.28
C TYR A 381 -3.09 -21.21 7.69
N GLN A 382 -2.75 -19.94 7.84
CA GLN A 382 -2.65 -19.23 9.11
C GLN A 382 -3.98 -18.53 9.37
N VAL A 383 -4.77 -19.06 10.30
CA VAL A 383 -6.02 -18.42 10.74
C VAL A 383 -5.68 -17.39 11.79
N HIS A 384 -5.84 -16.13 11.44
CA HIS A 384 -5.72 -15.04 12.40
C HIS A 384 -6.95 -15.03 13.29
N GLY A 385 -6.74 -14.79 14.59
CA GLY A 385 -7.81 -14.84 15.59
C GLY A 385 -8.98 -13.93 15.20
N PRO A 386 -10.22 -14.30 15.58
CA PRO A 386 -11.40 -13.50 15.29
C PRO A 386 -11.22 -12.07 15.80
N THR A 387 -11.79 -11.10 15.09
CA THR A 387 -11.81 -9.69 15.50
C THR A 387 -13.25 -9.21 15.61
N LYS A 388 -13.55 -8.48 16.68
CA LYS A 388 -14.85 -7.85 16.88
C LYS A 388 -14.66 -6.62 17.77
N GLN A 389 -15.38 -5.54 17.46
CA GLN A 389 -15.35 -4.34 18.29
C GLN A 389 -15.78 -4.67 19.73
N GLY A 390 -15.06 -4.12 20.72
CA GLY A 390 -15.31 -4.39 22.14
C GLY A 390 -14.64 -5.67 22.67
N TYR A 391 -13.87 -6.39 21.85
CA TYR A 391 -13.06 -7.54 22.25
C TYR A 391 -11.56 -7.26 22.04
N SER A 392 -10.71 -7.87 22.87
CA SER A 392 -9.24 -7.69 22.82
C SER A 392 -8.60 -8.55 21.73
N TYR A 393 -7.55 -8.03 21.10
CA TYR A 393 -6.76 -8.78 20.11
C TYR A 393 -5.53 -9.44 20.75
N THR A 394 -5.69 -10.66 21.24
CA THR A 394 -4.61 -11.37 21.97
C THR A 394 -4.29 -12.77 21.45
N GLN A 395 -5.00 -13.26 20.43
CA GLN A 395 -4.81 -14.62 19.95
C GLN A 395 -3.66 -14.75 18.94
N GLN A 396 -2.84 -15.77 19.14
CA GLN A 396 -1.84 -16.20 18.17
C GLN A 396 -2.51 -16.84 16.95
N PRO A 397 -1.97 -16.64 15.74
CA PRO A 397 -2.48 -17.34 14.55
C PRO A 397 -2.44 -18.85 14.72
N GLN A 398 -3.52 -19.54 14.34
CA GLN A 398 -3.61 -20.99 14.33
C GLN A 398 -3.25 -21.53 12.94
N THR A 399 -2.37 -22.51 12.85
CA THR A 399 -2.07 -23.19 11.57
C THR A 399 -3.05 -24.34 11.35
N VAL A 400 -3.74 -24.34 10.21
CA VAL A 400 -4.67 -25.40 9.80
C VAL A 400 -4.35 -25.90 8.40
N THR A 401 -4.55 -27.20 8.17
CA THR A 401 -4.50 -27.79 6.83
C THR A 401 -5.92 -28.13 6.39
N ILE A 402 -6.27 -27.68 5.19
CA ILE A 402 -7.55 -27.92 4.53
C ILE A 402 -7.36 -28.97 3.45
N GLU A 403 -8.24 -29.95 3.43
CA GLU A 403 -8.28 -31.03 2.43
C GLU A 403 -9.50 -30.84 1.51
N GLU A 404 -9.40 -31.35 0.27
CA GLU A 404 -10.49 -31.26 -0.71
C GLU A 404 -11.74 -32.01 -0.20
N GLY A 405 -12.90 -31.36 -0.25
CA GLY A 405 -14.19 -31.92 0.17
C GLY A 405 -14.36 -32.09 1.69
N ALA A 406 -13.33 -31.82 2.49
CA ALA A 406 -13.37 -32.01 3.93
C ALA A 406 -13.82 -30.73 4.67
N THR A 407 -14.47 -30.92 5.83
CA THR A 407 -14.75 -29.84 6.78
C THR A 407 -13.78 -29.93 7.95
N LYS A 408 -12.99 -28.88 8.17
CA LYS A 408 -12.12 -28.72 9.33
C LYS A 408 -12.76 -27.76 10.30
N ARG A 409 -12.91 -28.16 11.56
CA ARG A 409 -13.43 -27.29 12.63
C ARG A 409 -12.33 -26.91 13.63
N ILE A 410 -12.27 -25.64 13.99
CA ILE A 410 -11.42 -25.09 15.06
C ILE A 410 -12.25 -24.19 15.98
N THR A 411 -11.71 -23.89 17.16
CA THR A 411 -12.35 -23.00 18.14
C THR A 411 -11.44 -21.81 18.45
N ALA A 412 -12.07 -20.67 18.70
CA ALA A 412 -11.42 -19.45 19.15
C ALA A 412 -12.30 -18.77 20.19
N ALA A 413 -11.70 -18.21 21.24
CA ALA A 413 -12.42 -17.50 22.31
C ALA A 413 -12.05 -16.01 22.35
N LEU A 414 -13.02 -15.13 22.13
CA LEU A 414 -12.83 -13.69 22.28
C LEU A 414 -12.93 -13.28 23.75
N THR A 415 -12.00 -12.45 24.20
CA THR A 415 -12.04 -11.85 25.55
C THR A 415 -12.56 -10.43 25.42
N GLU A 416 -13.62 -10.07 26.15
CA GLU A 416 -14.13 -8.70 26.16
C GLU A 416 -13.00 -7.73 26.53
N ALA A 417 -12.89 -6.64 25.79
CA ALA A 417 -11.89 -5.62 26.05
C ALA A 417 -12.27 -4.83 27.31
N PRO A 418 -11.32 -4.61 28.24
CA PRO A 418 -11.53 -3.74 29.38
C PRO A 418 -12.07 -2.38 28.93
N ARG A 419 -13.02 -1.82 29.69
CA ARG A 419 -13.55 -0.48 29.47
C ARG A 419 -13.13 0.42 30.62
N ILE A 420 -12.66 1.61 30.27
CA ILE A 420 -12.37 2.68 31.23
C ILE A 420 -13.49 3.70 31.12
N ARG A 421 -14.22 3.88 32.21
CA ARG A 421 -15.24 4.92 32.36
C ARG A 421 -14.69 6.08 33.16
N GLY A 422 -15.16 7.28 32.91
CA GLY A 422 -14.75 8.40 33.73
C GLY A 422 -15.53 9.66 33.50
N ILE A 423 -15.18 10.69 34.25
CA ILE A 423 -15.70 12.04 34.11
C ILE A 423 -14.52 12.98 33.92
N VAL A 424 -14.58 13.82 32.89
CA VAL A 424 -13.63 14.89 32.66
C VAL A 424 -14.14 16.14 33.35
N ARG A 425 -13.33 16.72 34.24
CA ARG A 425 -13.63 17.93 35.00
C ARG A 425 -12.59 19.00 34.74
N ASP A 426 -12.98 20.25 34.83
CA ASP A 426 -12.05 21.38 34.78
C ASP A 426 -11.38 21.61 36.15
N PRO A 427 -10.46 22.59 36.27
CA PRO A 427 -9.77 22.87 37.53
C PRO A 427 -10.70 23.16 38.72
N ASP A 428 -11.89 23.71 38.45
CA ASP A 428 -12.91 24.08 39.44
C ASP A 428 -13.85 22.91 39.78
N GLY A 429 -13.71 21.78 39.08
CA GLY A 429 -14.48 20.54 39.30
C GLY A 429 -15.75 20.42 38.46
N ALA A 430 -16.04 21.39 37.59
CA ALA A 430 -17.19 21.35 36.69
C ALA A 430 -16.94 20.37 35.53
N PRO A 431 -17.98 19.65 35.05
CA PRO A 431 -17.83 18.72 33.93
C PRO A 431 -17.45 19.44 32.63
N VAL A 432 -16.61 18.79 31.81
CA VAL A 432 -16.13 19.34 30.54
C VAL A 432 -16.63 18.50 29.36
N ALA A 433 -17.65 19.02 28.69
CA ALA A 433 -18.16 18.45 27.45
C ALA A 433 -17.18 18.64 26.28
N GLY A 434 -17.12 17.68 25.36
CA GLY A 434 -16.32 17.76 24.14
C GLY A 434 -14.81 17.57 24.36
N ALA A 435 -14.35 17.27 25.57
CA ALA A 435 -12.95 16.91 25.80
C ALA A 435 -12.61 15.60 25.07
N ARG A 436 -11.55 15.63 24.24
CA ARG A 436 -11.07 14.47 23.48
C ARG A 436 -10.24 13.59 24.40
N VAL A 437 -10.60 12.31 24.51
CA VAL A 437 -9.96 11.33 25.38
C VAL A 437 -9.33 10.23 24.53
N ARG A 438 -8.05 9.95 24.76
CA ARG A 438 -7.24 8.97 24.02
C ARG A 438 -6.43 8.10 24.95
N LEU A 439 -6.26 6.83 24.60
CA LEU A 439 -5.26 5.94 25.22
C LEU A 439 -3.95 5.93 24.42
N MET A 440 -2.82 6.01 25.10
CA MET A 440 -1.48 6.04 24.48
C MET A 440 -0.55 5.00 25.12
N PRO A 441 0.32 4.31 24.35
CA PRO A 441 0.50 4.43 22.89
C PRO A 441 -0.51 3.60 22.07
N ALA A 442 -1.35 2.77 22.72
CA ALA A 442 -2.15 1.71 22.10
C ALA A 442 -3.62 2.07 21.78
N GLY A 443 -4.01 3.35 21.83
CA GLY A 443 -5.37 3.76 21.49
C GLY A 443 -5.62 3.76 19.99
N TYR A 444 -6.48 2.85 19.51
CA TYR A 444 -6.92 2.81 18.12
C TYR A 444 -8.04 3.82 17.81
N GLN A 445 -8.72 4.34 18.84
CA GLN A 445 -9.82 5.29 18.72
C GLN A 445 -9.82 6.31 19.85
N ASP A 446 -10.26 7.51 19.52
CA ASP A 446 -10.58 8.55 20.49
C ASP A 446 -12.05 8.47 20.87
N THR A 447 -12.36 8.90 22.09
CA THR A 447 -13.73 9.19 22.50
C THR A 447 -13.82 10.66 22.93
N PHE A 448 -15.04 11.17 23.07
CA PHE A 448 -15.29 12.53 23.53
C PHE A 448 -16.18 12.49 24.76
N ALA A 449 -15.88 13.35 25.73
CA ALA A 449 -16.72 13.53 26.89
C ALA A 449 -18.09 14.10 26.50
N ASP A 450 -19.17 13.53 27.03
CA ASP A 450 -20.54 14.00 26.81
C ASP A 450 -20.86 15.31 27.54
N ALA A 451 -22.11 15.78 27.47
CA ALA A 451 -22.55 17.02 28.12
C ALA A 451 -22.30 17.05 29.65
N ASP A 452 -22.28 15.88 30.30
CA ASP A 452 -22.02 15.71 31.73
C ASP A 452 -20.53 15.41 32.01
N GLY A 453 -19.66 15.56 31.00
CA GLY A 453 -18.24 15.27 31.06
C GLY A 453 -17.91 13.78 31.06
N ARG A 454 -18.89 12.87 30.88
CA ARG A 454 -18.67 11.43 31.00
C ARG A 454 -18.05 10.87 29.73
N PHE A 455 -17.15 9.90 29.88
CA PHE A 455 -16.58 9.17 28.77
C PHE A 455 -16.52 7.67 29.07
N GLU A 456 -16.52 6.89 28.00
CA GLU A 456 -16.17 5.47 28.03
C GLU A 456 -15.22 5.19 26.87
N ILE A 457 -14.09 4.55 27.17
CA ILE A 457 -13.09 4.17 26.17
C ILE A 457 -12.72 2.69 26.34
N VAL A 458 -12.65 1.98 25.21
CA VAL A 458 -12.21 0.59 25.16
C VAL A 458 -10.68 0.58 25.26
N TRP A 459 -10.16 -0.22 26.17
CA TRP A 459 -8.74 -0.38 26.40
C TRP A 459 -8.28 -1.75 25.92
N ASP A 460 -7.41 -1.74 24.90
CA ASP A 460 -6.62 -2.89 24.50
C ASP A 460 -5.14 -2.55 24.66
N ARG A 461 -4.41 -3.34 25.45
CA ARG A 461 -2.96 -3.21 25.60
C ARG A 461 -2.23 -3.58 24.30
N GLY A 462 -2.86 -4.40 23.45
CA GLY A 462 -2.26 -4.98 22.26
C GLY A 462 -0.98 -5.75 22.58
N GLY A 463 -0.04 -5.74 21.65
CA GLY A 463 1.27 -6.39 21.78
C GLY A 463 2.30 -5.65 22.65
N TRP A 464 1.93 -4.53 23.30
CA TRP A 464 2.89 -3.72 24.06
C TRP A 464 3.32 -4.40 25.38
N PRO A 465 4.62 -4.49 25.69
CA PRO A 465 5.11 -5.17 26.90
C PRO A 465 4.77 -4.36 28.17
N ALA A 466 4.01 -4.97 29.09
CA ALA A 466 3.50 -4.30 30.30
C ALA A 466 4.62 -3.90 31.28
N ASP A 467 5.75 -4.60 31.28
CA ASP A 467 6.87 -4.38 32.21
C ASP A 467 7.72 -3.15 31.87
N ARG A 468 7.59 -2.59 30.66
CA ARG A 468 8.40 -1.46 30.18
C ARG A 468 7.58 -0.30 29.60
N THR A 469 6.26 -0.45 29.52
CA THR A 469 5.37 0.50 28.86
C THR A 469 4.46 1.16 29.89
N THR A 470 4.61 2.48 30.07
CA THR A 470 3.64 3.29 30.79
C THR A 470 2.52 3.67 29.83
N PHE A 471 1.29 3.23 30.11
CA PHE A 471 0.12 3.65 29.36
C PHE A 471 -0.47 4.91 29.97
N CYS A 472 -1.00 5.79 29.13
CA CYS A 472 -1.56 7.06 29.57
C CYS A 472 -2.92 7.29 28.90
N LEU A 473 -3.91 7.72 29.69
CA LEU A 473 -5.12 8.35 29.21
C LEU A 473 -4.87 9.85 29.10
N LEU A 474 -4.92 10.35 27.87
CA LEU A 474 -4.75 11.76 27.54
C LEU A 474 -6.13 12.37 27.26
N ALA A 475 -6.55 13.33 28.08
CA ALA A 475 -7.76 14.13 27.88
C ALA A 475 -7.39 15.56 27.51
N ARG A 476 -7.84 16.08 26.37
CA ARG A 476 -7.51 17.43 25.85
C ARG A 476 -8.77 18.21 25.51
N HIS A 477 -8.84 19.45 25.96
CA HIS A 477 -9.87 20.42 25.59
C HIS A 477 -9.20 21.69 25.06
N GLU A 478 -8.92 21.70 23.75
CA GLU A 478 -8.03 22.65 23.09
C GLU A 478 -8.54 24.11 23.15
N GLN A 479 -9.86 24.33 23.06
CA GLN A 479 -10.48 25.66 23.08
C GLN A 479 -10.28 26.39 24.41
N ARG A 480 -10.20 25.64 25.51
CA ARG A 480 -9.93 26.16 26.87
C ARG A 480 -8.46 25.98 27.26
N ASN A 481 -7.62 25.41 26.38
CA ASN A 481 -6.24 25.04 26.66
C ASN A 481 -6.10 24.18 27.94
N LEU A 482 -6.99 23.20 28.11
CA LEU A 482 -7.00 22.31 29.27
C LEU A 482 -6.57 20.89 28.89
N VAL A 483 -5.82 20.22 29.76
CA VAL A 483 -5.28 18.87 29.51
C VAL A 483 -5.12 18.07 30.79
N ALA A 484 -5.22 16.75 30.68
CA ALA A 484 -4.74 15.79 31.67
C ALA A 484 -4.05 14.62 30.98
N ALA A 485 -2.94 14.16 31.56
CA ALA A 485 -2.24 12.95 31.14
C ALA A 485 -2.16 12.00 32.35
N VAL A 486 -3.14 11.09 32.45
CA VAL A 486 -3.32 10.18 33.58
C VAL A 486 -2.68 8.84 33.24
N GLU A 487 -1.66 8.45 33.98
CA GLU A 487 -1.05 7.11 33.84
C GLU A 487 -2.05 6.04 34.29
N ILE A 488 -2.23 5.00 33.48
CA ILE A 488 -3.18 3.92 33.76
C ILE A 488 -2.44 2.63 34.11
N GLY A 489 -2.83 2.04 35.23
CA GLY A 489 -2.36 0.73 35.67
C GLY A 489 -3.28 -0.40 35.20
N GLU A 490 -2.77 -1.64 35.25
CA GLU A 490 -3.52 -2.85 34.92
C GLU A 490 -4.81 -2.95 35.75
N GLY A 491 -5.97 -3.10 35.10
CA GLY A 491 -7.26 -3.21 35.76
C GLY A 491 -7.99 -1.90 36.07
N ALA A 492 -7.48 -0.74 35.62
CA ALA A 492 -8.23 0.52 35.69
C ALA A 492 -9.59 0.39 34.97
N SER A 493 -10.68 0.68 35.67
CA SER A 493 -12.05 0.61 35.14
C SER A 493 -12.83 1.92 35.30
N THR A 494 -12.42 2.76 36.26
CA THR A 494 -12.97 4.09 36.50
C THR A 494 -11.86 5.11 36.72
N LEU A 495 -11.99 6.31 36.15
CA LEU A 495 -11.06 7.42 36.31
C LEU A 495 -11.81 8.74 36.50
N ASP A 496 -11.41 9.54 37.49
CA ASP A 496 -11.79 10.94 37.58
C ASP A 496 -10.66 11.78 36.95
N VAL A 497 -10.95 12.44 35.83
CA VAL A 497 -9.94 13.10 35.01
C VAL A 497 -10.08 14.60 35.22
N LYS A 498 -9.26 15.14 36.11
CA LYS A 498 -9.17 16.58 36.33
C LYS A 498 -8.21 17.21 35.32
N LEU A 499 -8.74 18.06 34.44
CA LEU A 499 -7.93 18.84 33.52
C LEU A 499 -7.26 20.00 34.24
N GLU A 500 -6.05 20.30 33.80
CA GLU A 500 -5.24 21.43 34.25
C GLU A 500 -4.90 22.33 33.05
N PRO A 501 -4.51 23.60 33.27
CA PRO A 501 -3.97 24.44 32.22
C PRO A 501 -2.80 23.74 31.51
N GLY A 502 -2.91 23.60 30.19
CA GLY A 502 -1.87 22.98 29.37
C GLY A 502 -0.82 23.98 28.87
N VAL A 503 0.35 23.46 28.52
CA VAL A 503 1.38 24.25 27.84
C VAL A 503 1.02 24.44 26.37
N VAL A 504 1.30 25.63 25.84
CA VAL A 504 1.24 25.95 24.41
C VAL A 504 2.64 25.79 23.83
N LEU A 505 2.84 24.77 22.98
CA LEU A 505 4.07 24.61 22.21
C LEU A 505 3.99 25.53 20.98
N ALA A 506 4.94 26.45 20.83
CA ALA A 506 4.96 27.39 19.72
C ALA A 506 6.32 27.41 19.06
N GLY A 507 6.35 27.58 17.74
CA GLY A 507 7.61 27.66 17.00
C GLY A 507 7.38 28.18 15.59
N ARG A 508 8.44 28.19 14.80
CA ARG A 508 8.41 28.69 13.42
C ARG A 508 9.16 27.79 12.47
N VAL A 509 8.63 27.56 11.28
CA VAL A 509 9.28 26.79 10.20
C VAL A 509 9.68 27.75 9.08
N VAL A 510 10.93 27.64 8.64
CA VAL A 510 11.52 28.50 7.61
C VAL A 510 12.31 27.70 6.58
N ASP A 511 12.51 28.27 5.40
CA ASP A 511 13.48 27.80 4.41
C ASP A 511 14.92 28.21 4.79
N PRO A 512 15.95 27.76 4.04
CA PRO A 512 17.34 28.13 4.32
C PRO A 512 17.63 29.63 4.25
N ASP A 513 16.79 30.40 3.56
CA ASP A 513 16.89 31.86 3.44
C ASP A 513 16.16 32.59 4.59
N GLY A 514 15.54 31.85 5.52
CA GLY A 514 14.82 32.37 6.68
C GLY A 514 13.38 32.81 6.38
N LYS A 515 12.86 32.52 5.18
CA LYS A 515 11.47 32.81 4.82
C LYS A 515 10.54 31.78 5.44
N GLY A 516 9.44 32.25 6.05
CA GLY A 516 8.43 31.39 6.64
C GLY A 516 7.78 30.45 5.63
N LEU A 517 7.68 29.17 5.99
CA LEU A 517 7.03 28.16 5.15
C LEU A 517 5.59 27.98 5.61
N ALA A 518 4.64 28.43 4.80
CA ALA A 518 3.21 28.25 5.06
C ALA A 518 2.77 26.81 4.76
N GLY A 519 1.91 26.24 5.61
CA GLY A 519 1.42 24.87 5.44
C GLY A 519 2.47 23.79 5.73
N ALA A 520 3.66 24.15 6.25
CA ALA A 520 4.61 23.19 6.78
C ALA A 520 3.94 22.38 7.91
N ARG A 521 4.22 21.08 7.92
CA ARG A 521 3.52 20.09 8.75
C ARG A 521 4.33 19.80 10.00
N ILE A 522 3.70 20.02 11.16
CA ILE A 522 4.28 19.79 12.47
C ILE A 522 3.66 18.56 13.12
N MET A 523 4.48 17.63 13.59
CA MET A 523 4.04 16.46 14.34
C MET A 523 4.70 16.44 15.73
N PRO A 524 4.00 16.94 16.77
CA PRO A 524 4.49 16.87 18.14
C PRO A 524 4.30 15.46 18.70
N MET A 525 5.40 14.82 19.08
CA MET A 525 5.41 13.50 19.70
C MET A 525 5.54 13.67 21.22
N LEU A 526 4.52 13.24 21.96
CA LEU A 526 4.63 13.04 23.41
C LEU A 526 5.51 11.81 23.65
N ASN A 527 6.62 11.98 24.37
CA ASN A 527 7.50 10.88 24.73
C ASN A 527 7.23 10.45 26.17
N MET A 528 7.01 9.15 26.37
CA MET A 528 6.77 8.55 27.69
C MET A 528 7.33 7.13 27.71
N SER A 529 7.99 6.76 28.82
CA SER A 529 8.72 5.49 28.98
C SER A 529 9.60 5.17 27.76
N ASN A 530 9.32 4.08 27.07
CA ASN A 530 9.99 3.55 25.89
C ASN A 530 9.34 3.94 24.55
N TRP A 531 8.36 4.86 24.53
CA TRP A 531 7.62 5.20 23.33
C TRP A 531 7.50 6.71 23.09
N GLY A 532 7.22 7.07 21.82
CA GLY A 532 6.79 8.40 21.40
C GLY A 532 5.54 8.25 20.53
N SER A 533 4.49 9.01 20.83
CA SER A 533 3.24 8.96 20.06
C SER A 533 2.68 10.36 19.85
N SER A 534 1.98 10.57 18.73
CA SER A 534 1.49 11.88 18.32
C SER A 534 0.51 12.45 19.35
N LEU A 535 0.83 13.61 19.91
CA LEU A 535 -0.01 14.33 20.88
C LEU A 535 -1.38 14.71 20.29
N THR A 536 -1.36 15.11 19.02
CA THR A 536 -2.51 15.63 18.26
C THR A 536 -3.25 14.52 17.51
N GLY A 537 -2.62 13.37 17.30
CA GLY A 537 -3.12 12.29 16.43
C GLY A 537 -3.14 12.66 14.96
N GLY A 538 -2.33 13.65 14.58
CA GLY A 538 -2.26 14.23 13.23
C GLY A 538 -1.27 15.38 13.17
N GLN A 539 -1.06 15.94 11.97
CA GLN A 539 -0.14 17.05 11.75
C GLN A 539 -0.81 18.41 11.94
N VAL A 540 -0.04 19.39 12.40
CA VAL A 540 -0.46 20.79 12.62
C VAL A 540 0.23 21.67 11.56
N PRO A 541 -0.51 22.39 10.71
CA PRO A 541 0.08 23.26 9.70
C PRO A 541 0.61 24.55 10.32
N THR A 542 1.59 25.15 9.67
CA THR A 542 2.02 26.52 9.93
C THR A 542 1.17 27.56 9.20
N ASP A 543 1.11 28.76 9.76
CA ASP A 543 0.50 29.94 9.14
C ASP A 543 1.34 30.52 7.99
N GLY A 544 0.86 31.60 7.36
CA GLY A 544 1.55 32.27 6.25
C GLY A 544 2.96 32.80 6.54
N SER A 545 3.32 32.97 7.82
CA SER A 545 4.65 33.40 8.28
C SER A 545 5.51 32.23 8.79
N GLY A 546 4.99 31.00 8.69
CA GLY A 546 5.65 29.77 9.15
C GLY A 546 5.42 29.46 10.63
N ASN A 547 4.58 30.20 11.36
CA ASN A 547 4.39 29.96 12.79
C ASN A 547 3.38 28.83 13.04
N PHE A 548 3.55 28.11 14.13
CA PHE A 548 2.57 27.14 14.62
C PHE A 548 2.35 27.26 16.11
N GLU A 549 1.17 26.81 16.57
CA GLU A 549 0.84 26.65 17.98
C GLU A 549 0.14 25.30 18.20
N VAL A 550 0.59 24.58 19.24
CA VAL A 550 -0.05 23.35 19.71
C VAL A 550 -0.48 23.56 21.15
N ARG A 551 -1.79 23.63 21.37
CA ARG A 551 -2.42 23.87 22.67
C ARG A 551 -2.62 22.56 23.45
N ALA A 552 -2.88 22.68 24.74
CA ALA A 552 -3.22 21.57 25.62
C ALA A 552 -2.14 20.47 25.60
N ALA A 553 -0.86 20.86 25.66
CA ALA A 553 0.24 19.93 25.87
C ALA A 553 0.43 19.68 27.38
N PRO A 554 0.49 18.42 27.85
CA PRO A 554 0.79 18.12 29.25
C PRO A 554 2.11 18.75 29.74
N ALA A 555 2.06 19.42 30.89
CA ALA A 555 3.26 19.84 31.64
C ALA A 555 4.02 18.62 32.19
N GLY A 556 5.28 18.78 32.61
CA GLY A 556 6.09 17.70 33.18
C GLY A 556 6.50 16.60 32.19
N ARG A 557 6.27 16.80 30.89
CA ARG A 557 6.53 15.81 29.84
C ARG A 557 7.53 16.31 28.80
N LYS A 558 8.14 15.35 28.09
CA LYS A 558 9.11 15.61 27.02
C LYS A 558 8.47 15.46 25.65
N TYR A 559 8.85 16.33 24.72
CA TYR A 559 8.33 16.33 23.36
C TYR A 559 9.46 16.23 22.33
N SER A 560 9.19 15.52 21.25
CA SER A 560 9.98 15.61 20.01
C SER A 560 9.10 16.27 18.97
N ILE A 561 9.55 17.36 18.34
CA ILE A 561 8.79 18.05 17.30
C ILE A 561 9.40 17.69 15.95
N TYR A 562 8.59 17.11 15.07
CA TYR A 562 8.99 16.87 13.68
C TYR A 562 8.35 17.92 12.79
N ALA A 563 9.13 18.49 11.87
CA ALA A 563 8.68 19.47 10.90
C ALA A 563 9.06 19.03 9.48
N SER A 564 8.14 19.15 8.54
CA SER A 564 8.41 18.90 7.12
C SER A 564 7.52 19.77 6.22
N ALA A 565 7.94 20.00 4.98
CA ALA A 565 7.17 20.75 3.99
C ALA A 565 7.43 20.21 2.59
N ASP A 566 6.47 20.37 1.68
CA ASP A 566 6.63 19.92 0.30
C ASP A 566 7.71 20.73 -0.42
N GLY A 567 8.62 20.07 -1.15
CA GLY A 567 9.80 20.70 -1.76
C GLY A 567 10.97 20.97 -0.79
N TYR A 568 10.83 20.57 0.48
CA TYR A 568 11.85 20.71 1.51
C TYR A 568 12.09 19.40 2.27
N GLY A 569 13.26 19.28 2.88
CA GLY A 569 13.59 18.21 3.80
C GLY A 569 12.73 18.20 5.06
N SER A 570 12.89 17.16 5.88
CA SER A 570 12.33 17.12 7.23
C SER A 570 13.39 17.52 8.26
N THR A 571 12.97 18.01 9.42
CA THR A 571 13.84 18.22 10.57
C THR A 571 13.14 17.79 11.85
N ARG A 572 13.91 17.57 12.91
CA ARG A 572 13.41 17.20 14.22
C ARG A 572 14.07 18.09 15.28
N SER A 573 13.29 18.55 16.25
CA SER A 573 13.84 19.21 17.43
C SER A 573 14.68 18.24 18.26
N GLU A 574 15.62 18.78 19.03
CA GLU A 574 16.04 18.10 20.26
C GLU A 574 14.84 17.86 21.18
N GLN A 575 14.95 16.94 22.14
CA GLN A 575 13.86 16.72 23.09
C GLN A 575 13.66 17.98 23.93
N VAL A 576 12.48 18.60 23.80
CA VAL A 576 12.10 19.78 24.58
C VAL A 576 11.29 19.36 25.81
N GLN A 577 11.45 20.07 26.93
CA GLN A 577 10.70 19.80 28.15
C GLN A 577 9.62 20.87 28.34
N ALA A 578 8.38 20.44 28.60
CA ALA A 578 7.28 21.38 28.83
C ALA A 578 7.49 22.28 30.07
N ASP A 579 8.31 21.84 31.03
CA ASP A 579 8.60 22.61 32.25
C ASP A 579 9.48 23.86 31.99
N ASP A 580 10.11 23.94 30.80
CA ASP A 580 10.85 25.12 30.37
C ASP A 580 9.92 26.24 29.86
N ALA A 581 8.59 26.04 29.90
CA ALA A 581 7.61 27.01 29.45
C ALA A 581 7.60 28.28 30.32
N VAL A 582 7.53 29.43 29.67
CA VAL A 582 7.38 30.74 30.33
C VAL A 582 5.95 31.21 30.14
N LYS A 583 5.20 31.39 31.25
CA LYS A 583 3.77 31.75 31.23
C LYS A 583 2.95 30.78 30.36
N ASP A 584 3.11 29.48 30.62
CA ASP A 584 2.42 28.38 29.93
C ASP A 584 2.68 28.29 28.42
N ARG A 585 3.70 29.00 27.91
CA ARG A 585 4.12 28.93 26.51
C ARG A 585 5.57 28.46 26.42
N LEU A 586 5.79 27.37 25.68
CA LEU A 586 7.11 26.87 25.34
C LEU A 586 7.44 27.27 23.90
N ASP A 587 8.46 28.10 23.74
CA ASP A 587 9.06 28.34 22.42
C ASP A 587 9.99 27.16 22.09
N VAL A 588 9.62 26.38 21.09
CA VAL A 588 10.40 25.23 20.61
C VAL A 588 11.39 25.62 19.50
N GLY A 589 11.50 26.92 19.21
CA GLY A 589 12.50 27.49 18.31
C GLY A 589 12.10 27.53 16.84
N VAL A 590 13.12 27.78 16.01
CA VAL A 590 13.00 27.89 14.56
C VAL A 590 13.52 26.62 13.90
N PHE A 591 12.68 26.03 13.06
CA PHE A 591 12.96 24.85 12.26
C PHE A 591 13.30 25.27 10.84
N THR A 592 14.59 25.24 10.49
CA THR A 592 15.04 25.47 9.12
C THR A 592 14.99 24.17 8.33
N LEU A 593 14.13 24.11 7.30
CA LEU A 593 14.03 22.94 6.43
C LEU A 593 14.99 23.09 5.25
N PRO A 594 15.88 22.11 4.99
CA PRO A 594 16.78 22.19 3.85
C PRO A 594 16.00 22.10 2.54
N LEU A 595 16.42 22.84 1.52
CA LEU A 595 15.78 22.78 0.21
C LEU A 595 16.00 21.40 -0.42
N ALA A 596 14.93 20.81 -0.95
CA ALA A 596 14.98 19.54 -1.65
C ALA A 596 14.51 19.79 -3.09
N ASN A 597 15.39 20.26 -3.99
CA ASN A 597 15.00 20.77 -5.32
C ASN A 597 15.81 20.21 -6.51
N LEU A 598 16.63 19.17 -6.34
CA LEU A 598 17.48 18.63 -7.43
C LEU A 598 16.89 17.36 -8.05
N ALA A 599 17.13 17.12 -9.34
CA ALA A 599 16.56 15.98 -10.07
C ALA A 599 17.63 15.01 -10.62
N VAL A 600 17.29 13.73 -10.81
CA VAL A 600 18.10 12.67 -11.47
C VAL A 600 17.23 11.98 -12.52
N SER A 601 17.67 11.83 -13.77
CA SER A 601 16.89 11.12 -14.82
C SER A 601 17.73 10.14 -15.62
N GLY A 602 17.12 9.15 -16.30
CA GLY A 602 17.84 8.13 -17.09
C GLY A 602 16.95 7.15 -17.83
N GLN A 603 17.48 6.05 -18.38
CA GLN A 603 16.73 5.00 -19.10
C GLN A 603 17.05 3.57 -18.56
N VAL A 604 16.07 2.66 -18.52
CA VAL A 604 16.20 1.23 -18.21
C VAL A 604 16.05 0.44 -19.48
N VAL A 605 17.11 -0.29 -19.81
CA VAL A 605 17.20 -1.13 -21.01
C VAL A 605 17.62 -2.54 -20.64
N ASP A 606 17.19 -3.52 -21.43
CA ASP A 606 17.71 -4.89 -21.36
C ASP A 606 19.13 -5.00 -21.95
N LEU A 607 19.72 -6.20 -21.94
CA LEU A 607 21.07 -6.44 -22.48
C LEU A 607 21.18 -6.22 -24.01
N GLU A 608 20.06 -5.99 -24.70
CA GLU A 608 19.97 -5.75 -26.14
C GLU A 608 19.64 -4.28 -26.44
N ASP A 609 19.81 -3.38 -25.44
CA ASP A 609 19.47 -1.96 -25.48
C ASP A 609 17.97 -1.66 -25.72
N ARG A 610 17.08 -2.63 -25.46
CA ARG A 610 15.63 -2.42 -25.63
C ARG A 610 15.01 -1.85 -24.35
N PRO A 611 14.11 -0.85 -24.44
CA PRO A 611 13.41 -0.31 -23.29
C PRO A 611 12.59 -1.36 -22.55
N VAL A 612 12.69 -1.38 -21.21
CA VAL A 612 11.87 -2.25 -20.35
C VAL A 612 10.75 -1.44 -19.73
N ALA A 613 9.52 -1.65 -20.19
CA ALA A 613 8.31 -1.09 -19.60
C ALA A 613 7.96 -1.82 -18.30
N ASN A 614 7.39 -1.11 -17.32
CA ASN A 614 6.94 -1.66 -16.03
C ASN A 614 8.06 -2.27 -15.14
N ALA A 615 9.33 -1.92 -15.36
CA ALA A 615 10.45 -2.39 -14.54
C ALA A 615 10.45 -1.74 -13.15
N SER A 616 10.39 -2.53 -12.08
CA SER A 616 10.33 -2.07 -10.68
C SER A 616 11.74 -2.02 -10.04
N LEU A 617 12.29 -0.83 -9.75
CA LEU A 617 13.46 -0.64 -8.87
C LEU A 617 13.29 0.00 -7.39
N THR A 618 13.80 -0.51 -6.27
CA THR A 618 13.51 0.07 -4.90
C THR A 618 14.40 1.22 -4.37
N VAL A 619 13.92 2.39 -3.87
CA VAL A 619 14.71 3.34 -3.01
C VAL A 619 14.62 3.00 -1.52
N SER A 620 15.77 2.88 -0.87
CA SER A 620 15.93 3.01 0.59
C SER A 620 16.79 4.23 0.93
N GLY A 621 16.18 5.28 1.49
CA GLY A 621 16.89 6.48 1.93
C GLY A 621 17.05 6.50 3.44
N TYR A 622 18.28 6.32 3.94
CA TYR A 622 18.62 6.54 5.36
C TYR A 622 19.51 7.78 5.48
N GLY A 623 18.98 8.85 6.06
CA GLY A 623 19.73 10.06 6.42
C GLY A 623 18.85 11.11 7.08
N ASP A 624 19.36 11.79 8.11
CA ASP A 624 18.73 12.96 8.72
C ASP A 624 18.53 14.06 7.67
N GLY A 625 17.42 14.80 7.73
CA GLY A 625 17.16 15.93 6.84
C GLY A 625 16.39 15.61 5.55
N GLN A 626 16.09 14.34 5.25
CA GLN A 626 15.41 13.97 4.01
C GLN A 626 13.93 14.41 4.00
N PRO A 627 13.38 14.85 2.85
CA PRO A 627 11.95 15.13 2.70
C PRO A 627 11.15 13.90 3.10
N ASP A 628 10.07 14.11 3.85
CA ASP A 628 9.27 13.02 4.38
C ASP A 628 8.67 12.16 3.28
N ARG A 629 8.42 12.69 2.07
CA ARG A 629 8.11 12.01 0.80
C ARG A 629 8.25 12.99 -0.37
N LEU A 630 8.55 12.48 -1.57
CA LEU A 630 8.74 13.29 -2.78
C LEU A 630 7.66 12.99 -3.82
N HIS A 631 7.22 14.04 -4.51
CA HIS A 631 6.44 13.92 -5.73
C HIS A 631 7.33 13.37 -6.85
N ALA A 632 6.93 12.25 -7.44
CA ALA A 632 7.34 11.84 -8.77
C ALA A 632 6.06 11.45 -9.51
N GLN A 633 5.91 11.92 -10.75
CA GLN A 633 4.79 11.56 -11.60
C GLN A 633 4.99 10.16 -12.17
N THR A 634 3.91 9.38 -12.04
CA THR A 634 3.63 8.07 -12.63
C THR A 634 4.50 6.90 -12.15
N ASP A 635 3.83 5.75 -12.09
CA ASP A 635 4.17 4.48 -11.41
C ASP A 635 5.63 4.07 -11.49
N ALA A 636 6.12 3.25 -10.51
CA ALA A 636 7.07 2.09 -10.31
C ALA A 636 8.65 2.02 -10.20
N GLU A 637 9.20 2.42 -9.05
CA GLU A 637 10.51 2.07 -8.46
C GLU A 637 11.88 2.48 -9.16
N VAL A 638 12.83 3.32 -8.59
CA VAL A 638 14.37 3.48 -8.75
C VAL A 638 15.04 3.48 -7.35
N LYS A 639 16.31 3.05 -7.10
CA LYS A 639 17.04 3.21 -5.79
C LYS A 639 17.88 4.48 -5.67
N ILE A 640 18.07 5.03 -4.46
CA ILE A 640 19.14 6.02 -4.21
C ILE A 640 19.69 5.89 -2.77
N GLU A 641 20.94 5.46 -2.60
CA GLU A 641 21.56 5.22 -1.27
C GLU A 641 22.83 6.06 -1.02
N GLN A 642 23.00 6.57 0.21
CA GLN A 642 24.23 7.22 0.67
C GLN A 642 25.30 6.18 1.03
N THR A 643 26.48 6.25 0.41
CA THR A 643 27.52 5.21 0.53
C THR A 643 28.46 5.31 1.74
N SER A 644 28.36 6.37 2.58
CA SER A 644 29.28 6.60 3.72
C SER A 644 28.54 6.66 5.06
N ARG A 645 28.73 5.61 5.88
CA ARG A 645 28.27 5.48 7.28
C ARG A 645 29.35 5.95 8.24
N ALA A 646 29.12 7.06 8.92
CA ALA A 646 29.78 7.34 10.19
C ALA A 646 28.79 8.00 11.15
N SER A 647 28.41 7.20 12.17
CA SER A 647 27.70 7.52 13.42
C SER A 647 26.16 7.33 13.44
N PHE A 648 25.73 6.50 14.39
CA PHE A 648 24.38 5.99 14.65
C PHE A 648 23.49 6.96 15.46
N SER A 649 22.17 6.92 15.24
CA SER A 649 21.22 6.60 16.32
C SER A 649 19.94 5.95 15.74
N HIS A 650 19.52 4.85 16.36
CA HIS A 650 18.29 4.13 16.03
C HIS A 650 17.07 4.86 16.59
N LEU A 651 16.05 5.07 15.77
CA LEU A 651 14.62 4.90 16.09
C LEU A 651 13.84 5.06 14.77
N GLY A 652 13.09 4.01 14.41
CA GLY A 652 12.66 3.73 13.04
C GLY A 652 11.53 4.58 12.51
N PHE A 653 11.56 4.75 11.19
CA PHE A 653 10.41 4.66 10.30
C PHE A 653 10.91 4.05 8.98
N ASP A 654 10.22 3.02 8.48
CA ASP A 654 10.40 2.48 7.12
C ASP A 654 10.14 3.59 6.10
N ARG A 655 11.06 3.80 5.16
CA ARG A 655 10.94 4.86 4.13
C ARG A 655 11.44 4.37 2.78
N ASP A 656 10.61 3.57 2.13
CA ASP A 656 10.75 3.13 0.74
C ASP A 656 10.35 4.27 -0.23
N ARG A 657 11.01 4.43 -1.39
CA ARG A 657 10.53 5.26 -2.53
C ARG A 657 10.50 4.49 -3.84
N THR A 658 9.59 4.87 -4.74
CA THR A 658 9.23 4.09 -5.92
C THR A 658 8.84 4.98 -7.16
N LEU A 659 9.54 4.96 -8.33
CA LEU A 659 9.09 5.46 -9.69
C LEU A 659 9.48 4.56 -10.95
N THR A 660 8.62 4.26 -11.93
CA THR A 660 8.82 3.34 -13.11
C THR A 660 9.29 4.15 -14.27
N THR A 661 9.95 3.42 -15.14
CA THR A 661 10.23 3.83 -16.49
C THR A 661 8.98 3.95 -17.34
N ASP A 662 8.93 4.98 -18.17
CA ASP A 662 7.90 5.12 -19.19
C ASP A 662 8.00 4.02 -20.27
N ALA A 663 7.12 4.06 -21.28
CA ALA A 663 7.13 3.10 -22.38
C ALA A 663 8.46 3.09 -23.16
N GLU A 664 9.27 4.15 -23.03
CA GLU A 664 10.60 4.27 -23.59
C GLU A 664 11.69 3.96 -22.56
N GLY A 665 11.38 3.42 -21.38
CA GLY A 665 12.40 3.07 -20.40
C GLY A 665 12.87 4.26 -19.57
N ARG A 666 12.33 5.48 -19.67
CA ARG A 666 12.92 6.66 -19.01
C ARG A 666 12.42 6.90 -17.58
N PHE A 667 13.31 7.28 -16.66
CA PHE A 667 13.03 7.62 -15.26
C PHE A 667 13.45 9.06 -14.92
N ARG A 668 12.80 9.68 -13.92
CA ARG A 668 13.20 10.96 -13.33
C ARG A 668 12.83 11.06 -11.85
N PHE A 669 13.83 11.12 -10.98
CA PHE A 669 13.71 11.62 -9.61
C PHE A 669 13.74 13.14 -9.60
N GLU A 670 12.94 13.74 -8.74
CA GLU A 670 13.05 15.16 -8.38
C GLU A 670 13.33 15.26 -6.88
N HIS A 671 13.76 16.44 -6.41
CA HIS A 671 13.95 16.78 -5.00
C HIS A 671 14.99 15.95 -4.19
N VAL A 672 16.11 15.56 -4.80
CA VAL A 672 17.27 14.93 -4.12
C VAL A 672 18.09 15.98 -3.37
N SER A 673 18.53 15.69 -2.14
CA SER A 673 19.43 16.57 -1.36
C SER A 673 20.89 16.26 -1.72
N THR A 674 21.80 17.24 -1.84
CA THR A 674 23.22 16.97 -2.21
C THR A 674 24.22 17.63 -1.27
N THR A 675 23.78 18.16 -0.12
CA THR A 675 24.59 19.04 0.73
C THR A 675 25.95 18.41 1.04
N MET A 676 27.03 19.02 0.52
CA MET A 676 28.41 18.62 0.80
C MET A 676 28.62 18.59 2.31
N ARG A 677 29.25 17.52 2.81
CA ARG A 677 29.59 17.46 4.24
C ARG A 677 30.87 18.26 4.46
N THR A 678 30.81 19.25 5.33
CA THR A 678 31.98 19.83 5.99
C THR A 678 32.29 19.00 7.23
N ASP A 679 33.51 18.48 7.33
CA ASP A 679 34.00 17.86 8.55
C ASP A 679 34.27 18.97 9.59
N HIS A 680 33.70 18.86 10.80
CA HIS A 680 33.89 19.88 11.84
C HIS A 680 35.32 19.92 12.38
N ASN A 681 36.14 18.90 12.06
CA ASN A 681 37.54 18.82 12.44
C ASN A 681 38.52 19.08 11.27
N ASN A 682 38.03 19.21 10.03
CA ASN A 682 38.88 19.43 8.85
C ASN A 682 38.09 20.07 7.70
N ASP A 683 38.68 21.05 7.00
CA ASP A 683 38.14 21.63 5.76
C ASP A 683 38.36 20.69 4.55
N VAL A 684 37.97 19.42 4.67
CA VAL A 684 37.98 18.46 3.56
C VAL A 684 36.57 18.32 3.01
N TYR A 685 36.40 18.77 1.78
CA TYR A 685 35.15 18.67 1.02
C TYR A 685 34.94 17.24 0.54
N ILE A 686 33.84 16.61 0.96
CA ILE A 686 33.47 15.26 0.51
C ILE A 686 32.12 15.32 -0.22
N PRO A 687 32.07 15.07 -1.54
CA PRO A 687 30.81 15.02 -2.27
C PRO A 687 29.93 13.86 -1.78
N ARG A 688 28.62 14.09 -1.66
CA ARG A 688 27.67 13.03 -1.30
C ARG A 688 27.42 12.13 -2.51
N THR A 689 27.78 10.86 -2.40
CA THR A 689 27.55 9.81 -3.42
C THR A 689 26.24 9.07 -3.19
N TRP A 690 25.55 8.81 -4.29
CA TRP A 690 24.22 8.24 -4.40
C TRP A 690 24.26 6.96 -5.23
N LYS A 691 23.74 5.84 -4.72
CA LYS A 691 23.72 4.56 -5.45
C LYS A 691 22.32 4.28 -6.05
N LEU A 692 22.21 4.22 -7.38
CA LEU A 692 21.04 3.76 -8.13
C LEU A 692 21.05 2.24 -8.30
N SER A 693 19.89 1.57 -8.32
CA SER A 693 19.82 0.11 -8.56
C SER A 693 18.44 -0.41 -8.95
N HIS A 694 18.38 -1.47 -9.77
CA HIS A 694 17.23 -2.33 -10.10
C HIS A 694 17.63 -3.80 -9.87
N GLY A 695 16.97 -4.53 -8.98
CA GLY A 695 17.39 -5.91 -8.64
C GLY A 695 18.86 -5.96 -8.21
N ALA A 696 19.69 -6.72 -8.92
CA ALA A 696 21.14 -6.79 -8.68
C ALA A 696 21.97 -5.70 -9.40
N ALA A 697 21.39 -5.00 -10.39
CA ALA A 697 22.08 -3.97 -11.15
C ALA A 697 22.17 -2.66 -10.34
N SER A 698 23.33 -2.01 -10.33
CA SER A 698 23.49 -0.72 -9.62
C SER A 698 24.58 0.18 -10.19
N GLU A 699 24.38 1.49 -10.09
CA GLU A 699 25.22 2.59 -10.57
C GLU A 699 25.46 3.58 -9.42
N THR A 700 26.56 4.34 -9.41
CA THR A 700 26.84 5.33 -8.33
C THR A 700 27.12 6.70 -8.91
N VAL A 701 26.40 7.70 -8.40
CA VAL A 701 26.42 9.08 -8.86
C VAL A 701 26.93 9.99 -7.74
N ALA A 702 28.00 10.73 -8.02
CA ALA A 702 28.40 11.88 -7.23
C ALA A 702 27.95 13.17 -7.95
N PHE A 703 27.52 14.16 -7.17
CA PHE A 703 27.31 15.51 -7.69
C PHE A 703 28.53 16.36 -7.32
N ASP A 704 29.16 16.96 -8.34
CA ASP A 704 30.19 17.98 -8.15
C ASP A 704 29.53 19.36 -7.99
N ASP A 705 30.25 20.30 -7.39
CA ASP A 705 29.75 21.66 -7.14
C ASP A 705 29.24 22.31 -8.44
N GLY A 706 27.97 22.71 -8.45
CA GLY A 706 27.30 23.38 -9.58
C GLY A 706 26.49 22.49 -10.55
N GLN A 707 26.43 21.17 -10.38
CA GLN A 707 25.55 20.31 -11.21
C GLN A 707 24.11 20.23 -10.66
N THR A 708 23.12 20.54 -11.51
CA THR A 708 21.69 20.54 -11.16
C THR A 708 20.89 19.33 -11.70
N LEU A 709 21.46 18.60 -12.67
CA LEU A 709 20.88 17.41 -13.30
C LEU A 709 22.01 16.46 -13.73
N LYS A 710 21.81 15.15 -13.60
CA LYS A 710 22.74 14.12 -14.07
C LYS A 710 21.97 13.01 -14.79
N GLU A 711 22.41 12.67 -16.01
CA GLU A 711 21.88 11.58 -16.83
C GLU A 711 22.67 10.29 -16.56
N VAL A 712 21.96 9.17 -16.39
CA VAL A 712 22.54 7.86 -16.05
C VAL A 712 21.80 6.74 -16.77
N ASP A 713 22.53 5.82 -17.41
CA ASP A 713 21.96 4.61 -17.99
C ASP A 713 22.12 3.42 -17.03
N LEU A 714 21.01 2.73 -16.72
CA LEU A 714 21.02 1.57 -15.83
C LEU A 714 20.76 0.29 -16.63
N ILE A 715 21.82 -0.50 -16.85
CA ILE A 715 21.75 -1.75 -17.62
C ILE A 715 21.29 -2.90 -16.71
N LEU A 716 20.18 -3.55 -17.06
CA LEU A 716 19.66 -4.67 -16.29
C LEU A 716 20.44 -5.95 -16.58
N LYS A 717 21.08 -6.49 -15.53
CA LYS A 717 21.71 -7.81 -15.60
C LYS A 717 20.71 -8.90 -15.17
N PRO A 718 20.71 -10.08 -15.83
CA PRO A 718 19.81 -11.17 -15.46
C PRO A 718 20.13 -11.69 -14.06
N ASP A 719 19.08 -11.88 -13.25
CA ASP A 719 19.19 -12.40 -11.89
C ASP A 719 19.17 -13.94 -11.89
N ALA A 720 20.32 -14.53 -11.58
CA ALA A 720 20.46 -15.99 -11.51
C ALA A 720 19.54 -16.64 -10.46
N ALA A 721 19.13 -15.94 -9.40
CA ALA A 721 18.21 -16.47 -8.39
C ALA A 721 16.80 -16.71 -8.95
N ASN A 722 16.38 -15.88 -9.91
CA ASN A 722 15.07 -15.90 -10.55
C ASN A 722 15.06 -16.59 -11.93
N ALA A 723 16.19 -17.17 -12.34
CA ALA A 723 16.29 -17.91 -13.60
C ALA A 723 15.27 -19.08 -13.66
N PRO A 724 14.61 -19.30 -14.82
CA PRO A 724 13.73 -20.45 -15.02
C PRO A 724 14.47 -21.77 -14.82
N PRO A 725 13.83 -22.79 -14.22
CA PRO A 725 14.47 -24.10 -14.07
C PRO A 725 14.90 -24.71 -15.41
N LEU A 726 16.06 -25.38 -15.45
CA LEU A 726 16.52 -26.06 -16.66
C LEU A 726 15.92 -27.45 -16.84
N ALA A 727 15.32 -28.05 -15.80
CA ALA A 727 14.74 -29.40 -15.90
C ALA A 727 13.76 -29.51 -17.09
N GLY A 728 14.00 -30.48 -17.97
CA GLY A 728 13.24 -30.70 -19.20
C GLY A 728 13.69 -29.88 -20.41
N ARG A 729 14.78 -29.10 -20.31
CA ARG A 729 15.35 -28.27 -21.39
C ARG A 729 16.72 -28.78 -21.83
N PRO A 730 17.16 -28.49 -23.07
CA PRO A 730 18.52 -28.77 -23.49
C PRO A 730 19.56 -28.10 -22.59
N LEU A 731 20.67 -28.79 -22.33
CA LEU A 731 21.82 -28.25 -21.61
C LEU A 731 22.33 -27.00 -22.35
N PRO A 732 22.50 -25.87 -21.65
CA PRO A 732 23.07 -24.67 -22.27
C PRO A 732 24.45 -24.93 -22.87
N GLY A 733 24.80 -24.15 -23.89
CA GLY A 733 26.14 -24.19 -24.45
C GLY A 733 27.18 -23.59 -23.50
N PHE A 734 28.46 -23.81 -23.82
CA PHE A 734 29.58 -23.32 -23.02
C PHE A 734 30.04 -21.92 -23.47
N GLU A 735 29.17 -21.13 -24.10
CA GLU A 735 29.44 -19.72 -24.40
C GLU A 735 29.77 -18.96 -23.11
N GLY A 736 30.84 -18.16 -23.13
CA GLY A 736 31.34 -17.48 -21.93
C GLY A 736 32.04 -18.39 -20.92
N ILE A 737 32.15 -19.71 -21.15
CA ILE A 737 32.86 -20.67 -20.28
C ILE A 737 34.04 -21.28 -21.06
N LYS A 738 35.26 -21.02 -20.60
CA LYS A 738 36.47 -21.68 -21.13
C LYS A 738 36.65 -23.03 -20.43
N ILE A 739 36.29 -24.11 -21.12
CA ILE A 739 36.46 -25.49 -20.64
C ILE A 739 36.89 -26.42 -21.78
N ASP A 740 37.72 -27.42 -21.45
CA ASP A 740 38.11 -28.47 -22.40
C ASP A 740 37.04 -29.57 -22.44
N LEU A 741 35.89 -29.25 -23.07
CA LEU A 741 34.76 -30.16 -23.21
C LEU A 741 34.09 -30.02 -24.59
N THR A 742 34.51 -30.85 -25.53
CA THR A 742 34.06 -30.84 -26.92
C THR A 742 32.68 -31.52 -27.10
N PRO A 743 31.88 -31.14 -28.11
CA PRO A 743 30.65 -31.86 -28.48
C PRO A 743 30.88 -33.37 -28.73
N GLU A 744 32.01 -33.73 -29.32
CA GLU A 744 32.40 -35.13 -29.60
C GLU A 744 32.60 -35.94 -28.32
N GLN A 745 33.19 -35.33 -27.28
CA GLN A 745 33.38 -35.99 -25.97
C GLN A 745 32.05 -36.25 -25.24
N ARG A 746 31.03 -35.42 -25.49
CA ARG A 746 29.70 -35.50 -24.85
C ARG A 746 28.72 -36.42 -25.57
N LYS A 747 28.96 -36.72 -26.85
CA LYS A 747 28.02 -37.47 -27.69
C LYS A 747 27.63 -38.82 -27.07
N GLY A 748 26.33 -39.03 -26.83
CA GLY A 748 25.79 -40.29 -26.29
C GLY A 748 26.15 -40.54 -24.82
N LYS A 749 26.59 -39.52 -24.09
CA LYS A 749 26.91 -39.59 -22.65
C LYS A 749 26.05 -38.61 -21.87
N ARG A 750 25.75 -38.97 -20.62
CA ARG A 750 25.17 -38.06 -19.64
C ARG A 750 26.23 -37.06 -19.19
N VAL A 751 25.87 -35.81 -18.95
CA VAL A 751 26.80 -34.77 -18.51
C VAL A 751 26.41 -34.30 -17.11
N LEU A 752 27.38 -34.27 -16.21
CA LEU A 752 27.27 -33.71 -14.87
C LEU A 752 28.15 -32.46 -14.79
N VAL A 753 27.53 -31.28 -14.71
CA VAL A 753 28.23 -30.00 -14.57
C VAL A 753 28.12 -29.52 -13.12
N CYS A 754 29.26 -29.16 -12.50
CA CYS A 754 29.30 -28.59 -11.16
C CYS A 754 29.85 -27.15 -11.21
N PHE A 755 29.04 -26.17 -10.86
CA PHE A 755 29.50 -24.80 -10.62
C PHE A 755 30.02 -24.69 -9.20
N PHE A 756 31.25 -24.19 -9.05
CA PHE A 756 31.91 -24.14 -7.74
C PHE A 756 32.77 -22.88 -7.57
N ASP A 757 32.91 -22.43 -6.33
CA ASP A 757 33.85 -21.38 -5.96
C ASP A 757 35.05 -21.98 -5.23
N TRP A 758 36.24 -21.86 -5.83
CA TRP A 758 37.49 -22.33 -5.24
C TRP A 758 37.77 -21.70 -3.87
N GLU A 759 37.32 -20.47 -3.59
CA GLU A 759 37.54 -19.81 -2.31
C GLU A 759 36.68 -20.40 -1.18
N GLN A 760 35.57 -21.05 -1.53
CA GLN A 760 34.63 -21.65 -0.58
C GLN A 760 35.02 -23.09 -0.24
N ARG A 761 35.31 -23.35 1.04
CA ARG A 761 35.63 -24.70 1.53
C ARG A 761 34.56 -25.76 1.19
N PRO A 762 33.24 -25.49 1.32
CA PRO A 762 32.21 -26.45 0.91
C PRO A 762 32.27 -26.81 -0.59
N SER A 763 32.47 -25.82 -1.46
CA SER A 763 32.61 -26.00 -2.91
C SER A 763 33.84 -26.83 -3.29
N ARG A 764 34.99 -26.61 -2.64
CA ARG A 764 36.18 -27.46 -2.83
C ARG A 764 35.95 -28.91 -2.43
N ASN A 765 35.31 -29.13 -1.27
CA ASN A 765 34.99 -30.47 -0.80
C ASN A 765 34.09 -31.20 -1.80
N GLN A 766 33.16 -30.49 -2.44
CA GLN A 766 32.27 -31.07 -3.44
C GLN A 766 33.02 -31.61 -4.67
N VAL A 767 33.93 -30.80 -5.23
CA VAL A 767 34.74 -31.24 -6.38
C VAL A 767 35.63 -32.43 -6.01
N LEU A 768 36.18 -32.46 -4.79
CA LEU A 768 36.96 -33.59 -4.30
C LEU A 768 36.12 -34.87 -4.11
N GLN A 769 34.85 -34.75 -3.69
CA GLN A 769 33.94 -35.89 -3.62
C GLN A 769 33.62 -36.45 -5.01
N LEU A 770 33.36 -35.58 -5.98
CA LEU A 770 33.18 -35.99 -7.38
C LEU A 770 34.43 -36.67 -7.94
N ALA A 771 35.63 -36.18 -7.60
CA ALA A 771 36.89 -36.82 -8.01
C ALA A 771 37.03 -38.25 -7.45
N LYS A 772 36.58 -38.50 -6.21
CA LYS A 772 36.56 -39.86 -5.63
C LYS A 772 35.56 -40.79 -6.32
N GLN A 773 34.48 -40.26 -6.87
CA GLN A 773 33.43 -41.02 -7.56
C GLN A 773 33.63 -41.09 -9.08
N ALA A 774 34.66 -40.45 -9.62
CA ALA A 774 34.82 -40.24 -11.06
C ALA A 774 34.84 -41.54 -11.88
N GLU A 775 35.56 -42.57 -11.43
CA GLU A 775 35.60 -43.86 -12.14
C GLU A 775 34.25 -44.58 -12.10
N ALA A 776 33.56 -44.60 -10.95
CA ALA A 776 32.23 -45.20 -10.84
C ALA A 776 31.19 -44.46 -11.72
N LEU A 777 31.28 -43.13 -11.81
CA LEU A 777 30.41 -42.32 -12.67
C LEU A 777 30.72 -42.55 -14.17
N LYS A 778 31.99 -42.73 -14.51
CA LYS A 778 32.44 -43.06 -15.87
C LYS A 778 31.96 -44.44 -16.32
N GLU A 779 31.98 -45.45 -15.45
CA GLU A 779 31.39 -46.77 -15.70
C GLU A 779 29.89 -46.69 -15.97
N ARG A 780 29.20 -45.69 -15.39
CA ARG A 780 27.79 -45.39 -15.63
C ARG A 780 27.54 -44.47 -16.84
N ASN A 781 28.55 -44.28 -17.70
CA ASN A 781 28.51 -43.43 -18.88
C ASN A 781 28.17 -41.94 -18.59
N VAL A 782 28.66 -41.42 -17.45
CA VAL A 782 28.53 -40.02 -17.04
C VAL A 782 29.87 -39.30 -17.23
N LEU A 783 29.83 -38.17 -17.92
CA LEU A 783 30.95 -37.25 -18.11
C LEU A 783 30.85 -36.11 -17.09
N ILE A 784 31.92 -35.84 -16.36
CA ILE A 784 31.94 -34.80 -15.33
C ILE A 784 32.69 -33.58 -15.87
N ALA A 785 32.19 -32.39 -15.57
CA ALA A 785 32.85 -31.12 -15.83
C ALA A 785 32.59 -30.18 -14.65
N VAL A 786 33.60 -29.38 -14.25
CA VAL A 786 33.44 -28.42 -13.16
C VAL A 786 33.79 -27.02 -13.65
N VAL A 787 33.01 -26.02 -13.25
CA VAL A 787 33.13 -24.64 -13.72
C VAL A 787 33.36 -23.72 -12.54
N HIS A 788 34.50 -23.03 -12.54
CA HIS A 788 34.84 -22.04 -11.52
C HIS A 788 34.21 -20.68 -11.81
N VAL A 789 33.62 -20.06 -10.79
CA VAL A 789 32.77 -18.85 -10.92
C VAL A 789 33.36 -17.55 -10.35
N SER A 790 34.54 -17.57 -9.73
CA SER A 790 35.17 -16.36 -9.16
C SER A 790 36.16 -15.72 -10.14
N LYS A 791 36.54 -14.46 -9.88
CA LYS A 791 37.59 -13.71 -10.61
C LYS A 791 39.00 -14.09 -10.17
N ALA A 792 39.18 -15.23 -9.50
CA ALA A 792 40.47 -15.70 -9.06
C ALA A 792 41.41 -15.92 -10.26
N ASP A 793 42.71 -15.78 -10.04
CA ASP A 793 43.74 -16.02 -11.05
C ASP A 793 43.63 -17.47 -11.59
N ASP A 794 43.42 -17.61 -12.90
CA ASP A 794 43.30 -18.87 -13.65
C ASP A 794 44.45 -19.83 -13.27
N ALA A 795 45.66 -19.30 -13.12
CA ALA A 795 46.84 -20.10 -12.76
C ALA A 795 46.71 -20.77 -11.38
N THR A 796 46.03 -20.13 -10.43
CA THR A 796 45.85 -20.65 -9.07
C THR A 796 44.85 -21.80 -9.02
N VAL A 797 43.73 -21.68 -9.73
CA VAL A 797 42.69 -22.73 -9.79
C VAL A 797 43.20 -23.95 -10.54
N ARG A 798 43.93 -23.75 -11.65
CA ARG A 798 44.59 -24.84 -12.39
C ARG A 798 45.63 -25.55 -11.54
N LYS A 799 46.47 -24.80 -10.81
CA LYS A 799 47.46 -25.38 -9.91
C LYS A 799 46.80 -26.24 -8.84
N TRP A 800 45.74 -25.74 -8.21
CA TRP A 800 44.99 -26.55 -7.26
C TRP A 800 44.43 -27.84 -7.87
N ALA A 801 43.80 -27.74 -9.04
CA ALA A 801 43.21 -28.90 -9.70
C ALA A 801 44.26 -29.98 -10.00
N ALA A 802 45.47 -29.56 -10.41
CA ALA A 802 46.61 -30.43 -10.60
C ALA A 802 47.09 -31.05 -9.28
N ASP A 803 47.29 -30.23 -8.24
CA ASP A 803 47.75 -30.69 -6.91
C ASP A 803 46.74 -31.67 -6.27
N SER A 804 45.44 -31.47 -6.53
CA SER A 804 44.35 -32.33 -6.03
C SER A 804 44.01 -33.49 -6.95
N LYS A 805 44.74 -33.66 -8.06
CA LYS A 805 44.58 -34.75 -9.03
C LYS A 805 43.14 -34.89 -9.55
N ILE A 806 42.51 -33.77 -9.90
CA ILE A 806 41.14 -33.76 -10.41
C ILE A 806 41.11 -34.44 -11.80
N PRO A 807 40.35 -35.54 -11.99
CA PRO A 807 40.45 -36.39 -13.19
C PRO A 807 39.56 -35.94 -14.36
N PHE A 808 38.92 -34.77 -14.27
CA PHE A 808 37.97 -34.24 -15.25
C PHE A 808 38.21 -32.76 -15.56
N PRO A 809 37.67 -32.23 -16.68
CA PRO A 809 37.88 -30.85 -17.09
C PRO A 809 37.44 -29.84 -16.04
N VAL A 810 38.34 -28.88 -15.75
CA VAL A 810 38.07 -27.71 -14.91
C VAL A 810 38.02 -26.50 -15.81
N GLY A 811 36.82 -25.95 -15.99
CA GLY A 811 36.56 -24.74 -16.75
C GLY A 811 36.45 -23.50 -15.88
N MET A 812 36.48 -22.34 -16.50
CA MET A 812 36.26 -21.04 -15.85
C MET A 812 35.35 -20.16 -16.71
N ILE A 813 34.53 -19.37 -16.04
CA ILE A 813 33.79 -18.29 -16.69
C ILE A 813 34.79 -17.23 -17.18
N GLN A 814 34.70 -16.88 -18.47
CA GLN A 814 35.45 -15.80 -19.12
C GLN A 814 34.52 -14.69 -19.65
N GLY A 815 33.24 -14.99 -19.87
CA GLY A 815 32.19 -14.01 -20.20
C GLY A 815 31.64 -13.29 -18.97
N ASP A 816 30.51 -12.59 -19.12
CA ASP A 816 29.83 -11.98 -17.97
C ASP A 816 29.34 -13.09 -17.02
N LYS A 817 29.80 -13.03 -15.77
CA LYS A 817 29.49 -14.03 -14.74
C LYS A 817 27.99 -14.15 -14.51
N ASP A 818 27.27 -13.04 -14.46
CA ASP A 818 25.86 -13.02 -14.09
C ASP A 818 25.01 -13.60 -15.24
N GLU A 819 25.38 -13.31 -16.49
CA GLU A 819 24.79 -13.90 -17.70
C GLU A 819 24.98 -15.43 -17.74
N VAL A 820 26.20 -15.90 -17.47
CA VAL A 820 26.49 -17.34 -17.46
C VAL A 820 25.73 -18.04 -16.32
N LEU A 821 25.72 -17.48 -15.10
CA LEU A 821 25.00 -18.09 -13.98
C LEU A 821 23.48 -18.10 -14.20
N ALA A 822 22.91 -17.06 -14.81
CA ALA A 822 21.49 -17.01 -15.14
C ALA A 822 21.11 -18.00 -16.26
N THR A 823 21.91 -18.06 -17.33
CA THR A 823 21.73 -19.02 -18.44
C THR A 823 21.76 -20.47 -17.93
N TRP A 824 22.62 -20.74 -16.93
CA TRP A 824 22.79 -22.05 -16.33
C TRP A 824 21.92 -22.29 -15.08
N SER A 825 21.00 -21.37 -14.75
CA SER A 825 20.10 -21.45 -13.57
C SER A 825 20.85 -21.78 -12.25
N VAL A 826 22.02 -21.18 -12.05
CA VAL A 826 22.89 -21.43 -10.88
C VAL A 826 22.45 -20.55 -9.71
N LYS A 827 21.75 -21.12 -8.74
CA LYS A 827 21.11 -20.37 -7.64
C LYS A 827 21.92 -20.34 -6.34
N SER A 828 22.87 -21.26 -6.17
CA SER A 828 23.76 -21.34 -5.02
C SER A 828 25.07 -22.02 -5.41
N LEU A 829 26.06 -22.11 -4.51
CA LEU A 829 27.31 -22.82 -4.78
C LEU A 829 27.64 -23.77 -3.62
N PRO A 830 28.08 -25.00 -3.91
CA PRO A 830 28.18 -25.61 -5.24
C PRO A 830 26.80 -25.92 -5.84
N TRP A 831 26.70 -25.93 -7.17
CA TRP A 831 25.46 -26.25 -7.91
C TRP A 831 25.71 -27.36 -8.92
N LEU A 832 24.88 -28.39 -8.89
CA LEU A 832 24.98 -29.55 -9.77
C LEU A 832 23.87 -29.55 -10.81
N ILE A 833 24.20 -29.87 -12.06
CA ILE A 833 23.27 -30.03 -13.18
C ILE A 833 23.58 -31.36 -13.85
N LEU A 834 22.56 -32.22 -14.00
CA LEU A 834 22.64 -33.54 -14.59
C LEU A 834 21.77 -33.61 -15.84
N THR A 835 22.29 -34.23 -16.90
CA THR A 835 21.55 -34.51 -18.15
C THR A 835 21.33 -35.99 -18.40
N ASP A 836 20.40 -36.28 -19.30
CA ASP A 836 20.32 -37.56 -20.01
C ASP A 836 21.37 -37.64 -21.16
N ALA A 837 21.35 -38.74 -21.93
CA ALA A 837 22.26 -38.95 -23.06
C ALA A 837 21.95 -38.08 -24.30
N GLY A 838 20.74 -37.49 -24.35
CA GLY A 838 20.31 -36.49 -25.33
C GLY A 838 20.66 -35.05 -24.94
N HIS A 839 21.37 -34.86 -23.83
CA HIS A 839 21.74 -33.57 -23.24
C HIS A 839 20.53 -32.73 -22.81
N VAL A 840 19.41 -33.36 -22.46
CA VAL A 840 18.29 -32.70 -21.77
C VAL A 840 18.55 -32.77 -20.26
N VAL A 841 18.37 -31.66 -19.57
CA VAL A 841 18.58 -31.57 -18.12
C VAL A 841 17.48 -32.34 -17.39
N THR A 842 17.87 -33.29 -16.55
CA THR A 842 16.96 -34.15 -15.76
C THR A 842 16.91 -33.75 -14.29
N ALA A 843 17.97 -33.12 -13.78
CA ALA A 843 18.02 -32.58 -12.42
C ALA A 843 18.99 -31.41 -12.31
N GLU A 844 18.66 -30.45 -11.46
CA GLU A 844 19.53 -29.32 -11.09
C GLU A 844 19.42 -29.02 -9.59
N GLY A 845 20.46 -28.42 -9.00
CA GLY A 845 20.42 -27.90 -7.62
C GLY A 845 20.28 -28.94 -6.50
N PHE A 846 20.58 -30.20 -6.79
CA PHE A 846 20.43 -31.31 -5.82
C PHE A 846 21.68 -31.50 -4.96
N ALA A 847 21.49 -32.14 -3.80
CA ALA A 847 22.58 -32.43 -2.88
C ALA A 847 23.50 -33.54 -3.42
N PRO A 848 24.78 -33.58 -3.04
CA PRO A 848 25.75 -34.57 -3.51
C PRO A 848 25.32 -36.01 -3.21
N ASP A 849 24.72 -36.22 -2.04
CA ASP A 849 24.26 -37.52 -1.56
C ASP A 849 23.07 -38.04 -2.39
N ASP A 850 22.34 -37.16 -3.08
CA ASP A 850 21.23 -37.50 -3.97
C ASP A 850 21.70 -37.92 -5.38
N LEU A 851 22.97 -37.76 -5.73
CA LEU A 851 23.47 -37.97 -7.10
C LEU A 851 23.15 -39.37 -7.64
N ASN A 852 23.34 -40.42 -6.82
CA ASN A 852 23.06 -41.80 -7.25
C ASN A 852 21.58 -42.02 -7.57
N ARG A 853 20.68 -41.50 -6.72
CA ARG A 853 19.24 -41.54 -6.93
C ARG A 853 18.83 -40.78 -8.20
N LYS A 854 19.41 -39.58 -8.42
CA LYS A 854 19.16 -38.78 -9.63
C LYS A 854 19.63 -39.47 -10.91
N LEU A 855 20.74 -40.19 -10.87
CA LEU A 855 21.23 -41.00 -11.99
C LEU A 855 20.34 -42.20 -12.31
N ASP A 856 19.67 -42.77 -11.31
CA ASP A 856 18.71 -43.87 -11.48
C ASP A 856 17.38 -43.37 -12.06
N GLU A 857 16.89 -42.21 -11.59
CA GLU A 857 15.71 -41.52 -12.12
C GLU A 857 15.89 -41.14 -13.61
N ALA A 858 17.07 -40.61 -13.98
CA ALA A 858 17.41 -40.28 -15.36
C ALA A 858 17.59 -41.52 -16.25
N GLY A 859 18.07 -42.65 -15.70
CA GLY A 859 18.26 -43.88 -16.46
C GLY A 859 16.95 -44.60 -16.84
N ASN A 860 15.85 -44.33 -16.13
CA ASN A 860 14.53 -44.84 -16.46
C ASN A 860 13.81 -44.03 -17.56
N THR A 861 14.29 -42.83 -17.87
CA THR A 861 13.76 -41.97 -18.96
C THR A 861 14.44 -42.25 -20.30
N ASP A 862 15.62 -42.89 -20.29
CA ASP A 862 16.37 -43.35 -21.47
C ASP A 862 15.91 -44.74 -22.01
N ARG A 863 14.95 -45.39 -21.33
CA ARG A 863 14.28 -46.64 -21.77
C ARG A 863 12.93 -46.34 -22.35
#